data_AF-A0A1H7QQF0-F1
#
_entry.id   AF-A0A1H7QQF0-F1
#
_cell.length_a   1.000
_cell.length_b   1.000
_cell.length_c   1.000
_cell.angle_alpha   90.00
_cell.angle_beta   90.00
_cell.angle_gamma   90.00
#
_symmetry.space_group_name_H-M   'P 1'
#
loop_
_entity.id
_entity.type
_entity.pdbx_description
1 polymer ?
#
loop_
_entity_poly.entity_id
_entity_poly.type
_entity_poly.pdbx_seq_one_letter_code
_entity_poly.pdbx_strand_id
1 'polypeptide(L)'
;MTSAIAHRASTLAVLASRLVLLLVLLACVLVYAPVLSAQEPAVEPELLILEVRLDQAILSGAIPAYEVGEHTLLPLGELARLLTIAIQTQPGEGVASGFILSEDRGFSLNLDSASVTLAGKTESFDPALVLVEPDDIYVAVSLLEDWLPLSLEIDRAGLFLRAHALEALPLQTRLAREGLGARVGMPGGYEDPGYPHHEQPYRLWSMPFIDQTLTTELQRNNGRTQSDATYTAFLTGDLLGMESSLYFSSGLQDPSPEIRATLGRHDPGGNLLGPLHARSFQFGSLSTPSVENISRGISGEGVTLSNRPLTRPTSFDSQTFEGDLPPGWDVELYYNGALVGFTQADADGRYRFEDQPLSYGRNDFRLIFHGPLGETRVEPYSFPLDQSMVLPGEFQYSVTEHRDDDGQSRTIAQFDLGLARALTASAGLIRAPVDGDEELYSTLGVRTFWQSLSLGGGLVQAMDGGSLAELDVQTRIGGVAVDASRILLTDFTSELFPDTSDPILTRDALRLTGTLPLLARSRMPVTLEARRDERESGRTSTDVSARVSAYVYRTALTNTLRWRASDDSEHTDGSLQVSRRVRDMSLRSQIDYQLGSESDISSLALSAEKYLANGYRGTLGIAHTFASPETQYSAGFTKNLGRFGLGVNASYADTGDIALGAQLFIAMGRDDRRSDWRFDAKPMANTGAASVRVFLDEDNDGVMGANEEPLPGAGFMVNGGRHRARTDAEGIAYVDHLPVKQHLDIGIDTATLVDPQWAPAIEGLRLVPRPGNVTSLEFPVRMSTEIDGTVYLLEDGVERGVGDIELELLNNRQEILARTTSSWDGFYIVPGVIAGEYRLRISPEQLQRLNLIDSGTMELSVSGDGAFISGVNLTVSPASP
;
A
#
# COMPACT_ATOMS: atom_id res chain seq x y z
N MET A 1 33.84 -2.84 -42.09
CA MET A 1 34.08 -2.53 -40.66
C MET A 1 34.08 -1.03 -40.35
N THR A 2 34.66 -0.17 -41.20
CA THR A 2 34.71 1.29 -40.96
C THR A 2 33.38 2.04 -41.17
N SER A 3 32.50 1.63 -42.11
CA SER A 3 31.19 2.29 -42.28
C SER A 3 30.18 1.94 -41.17
N ALA A 4 30.21 0.72 -40.63
CA ALA A 4 29.37 0.29 -39.52
C ALA A 4 29.72 1.00 -38.20
N ILE A 5 30.99 1.34 -37.99
CA ILE A 5 31.45 2.12 -36.82
C ILE A 5 31.05 3.60 -36.96
N ALA A 6 31.14 4.16 -38.18
CA ALA A 6 30.71 5.53 -38.46
C ALA A 6 29.19 5.71 -38.31
N HIS A 7 28.39 4.74 -38.76
CA HIS A 7 26.93 4.78 -38.60
C HIS A 7 26.52 4.66 -37.13
N ARG A 8 27.15 3.76 -36.36
CA ARG A 8 26.94 3.62 -34.90
C ARG A 8 27.35 4.87 -34.11
N ALA A 9 28.42 5.55 -34.52
CA ALA A 9 28.85 6.81 -33.91
C ALA A 9 27.87 7.97 -34.20
N SER A 10 27.28 8.01 -35.40
CA SER A 10 26.28 9.02 -35.77
C SER A 10 24.97 8.86 -35.00
N THR A 11 24.48 7.62 -34.79
CA THR A 11 23.29 7.35 -33.98
C THR A 11 23.52 7.66 -32.50
N LEU A 12 24.68 7.28 -31.93
CA LEU A 12 25.05 7.65 -30.55
C LEU A 12 25.16 9.17 -30.35
N ALA A 13 25.67 9.91 -31.33
CA ALA A 13 25.75 11.37 -31.27
C ALA A 13 24.37 12.05 -31.37
N VAL A 14 23.48 11.54 -32.22
CA VAL A 14 22.09 12.00 -32.30
C VAL A 14 21.37 11.70 -30.99
N LEU A 15 21.49 10.48 -30.46
CA LEU A 15 20.90 10.06 -29.19
C LEU A 15 21.40 10.92 -28.02
N ALA A 16 22.71 11.18 -27.94
CA ALA A 16 23.31 12.04 -26.94
C ALA A 16 22.81 13.49 -27.08
N SER A 17 22.68 14.02 -28.30
CA SER A 17 22.14 15.37 -28.51
C SER A 17 20.66 15.48 -28.10
N ARG A 18 19.86 14.44 -28.34
CA ARG A 18 18.43 14.39 -27.98
C ARG A 18 18.23 14.16 -26.48
N LEU A 19 19.08 13.35 -25.84
CA LEU A 19 19.12 13.19 -24.39
C LEU A 19 19.55 14.49 -23.70
N VAL A 20 20.52 15.21 -24.27
CA VAL A 20 20.90 16.56 -23.82
C VAL A 20 19.74 17.54 -24.02
N LEU A 21 19.02 17.48 -25.15
CA LEU A 21 17.83 18.32 -25.38
C LEU A 21 16.73 18.01 -24.35
N LEU A 22 16.53 16.75 -23.97
CA LEU A 22 15.59 16.32 -22.93
C LEU A 22 16.01 16.83 -21.56
N LEU A 23 17.28 16.67 -21.19
CA LEU A 23 17.84 17.21 -19.96
C LEU A 23 17.79 18.75 -19.94
N VAL A 24 17.95 19.41 -21.09
CA VAL A 24 17.84 20.87 -21.24
C VAL A 24 16.38 21.32 -21.18
N LEU A 25 15.42 20.59 -21.76
CA LEU A 25 13.98 20.87 -21.63
C LEU A 25 13.55 20.71 -20.17
N LEU A 26 13.97 19.63 -19.50
CA LEU A 26 13.73 19.42 -18.08
C LEU A 26 14.39 20.50 -17.23
N ALA A 27 15.65 20.85 -17.52
CA ALA A 27 16.37 21.92 -16.84
C ALA A 27 15.71 23.29 -17.11
N CYS A 28 15.22 23.57 -18.31
CA CYS A 28 14.48 24.78 -18.62
C CYS A 28 13.17 24.83 -17.83
N VAL A 29 12.40 23.74 -17.76
CA VAL A 29 11.19 23.67 -16.91
C VAL A 29 11.55 23.88 -15.44
N LEU A 30 12.64 23.29 -14.95
CA LEU A 30 13.15 23.47 -13.58
C LEU A 30 13.68 24.89 -13.29
N VAL A 31 14.28 25.56 -14.29
CA VAL A 31 14.81 26.93 -14.21
C VAL A 31 13.70 27.97 -14.36
N TYR A 32 12.61 27.66 -15.07
CA TYR A 32 11.43 28.53 -15.20
C TYR A 32 10.34 28.26 -14.15
N ALA A 33 10.38 27.13 -13.43
CA ALA A 33 9.54 26.87 -12.26
C ALA A 33 9.56 28.02 -11.22
N PRO A 34 10.72 28.64 -10.87
CA PRO A 34 10.75 29.81 -9.99
C PRO A 34 10.25 31.10 -10.66
N VAL A 35 10.17 31.18 -12.00
CA VAL A 35 9.75 32.40 -12.71
C VAL A 35 8.23 32.58 -12.67
N LEU A 36 7.45 31.51 -12.48
CA LEU A 36 6.01 31.60 -12.15
C LEU A 36 5.74 31.98 -10.67
N SER A 37 6.76 31.97 -9.81
CA SER A 37 6.68 32.45 -8.41
C SER A 37 7.01 33.94 -8.25
N ALA A 38 7.30 34.67 -9.34
CA ALA A 38 7.87 36.02 -9.25
C ALA A 38 6.88 37.15 -8.86
N GLN A 39 5.64 36.84 -8.48
CA GLN A 39 4.73 37.79 -7.83
C GLN A 39 3.99 37.13 -6.67
N GLU A 40 4.72 36.80 -5.61
CA GLU A 40 4.12 36.70 -4.27
C GLU A 40 4.02 38.10 -3.64
N PRO A 41 2.82 38.58 -3.30
CA PRO A 41 2.67 39.68 -2.37
C PRO A 41 2.71 39.12 -0.94
N ALA A 42 3.65 39.64 -0.12
CA ALA A 42 3.87 39.34 1.30
C ALA A 42 4.14 37.84 1.61
N VAL A 43 5.16 37.57 2.42
CA VAL A 43 5.51 36.22 2.90
C VAL A 43 4.35 35.70 3.74
N GLU A 44 3.38 35.03 3.10
CA GLU A 44 2.35 34.27 3.78
C GLU A 44 3.01 33.02 4.38
N PRO A 45 2.68 32.65 5.63
CA PRO A 45 3.21 31.45 6.26
C PRO A 45 2.89 30.19 5.45
N GLU A 46 3.91 29.45 4.99
CA GLU A 46 3.68 28.21 4.22
C GLU A 46 3.32 27.05 5.16
N LEU A 47 2.10 26.54 5.06
CA LEU A 47 1.66 25.37 5.82
C LEU A 47 2.36 24.08 5.34
N LEU A 48 3.01 23.42 6.28
CA LEU A 48 3.59 22.09 6.21
C LEU A 48 2.81 21.17 7.14
N ILE A 49 2.66 19.91 6.73
CA ILE A 49 2.13 18.86 7.60
C ILE A 49 3.28 17.93 7.91
N LEU A 50 3.64 17.83 9.18
CA LEU A 50 4.77 17.03 9.65
C LEU A 50 4.25 15.85 10.47
N GLU A 51 4.70 14.64 10.16
CA GLU A 51 4.60 13.51 11.06
C GLU A 51 5.54 13.74 12.26
N VAL A 52 5.05 13.70 13.49
CA VAL A 52 5.87 13.92 14.69
C VAL A 52 6.41 12.59 15.17
N ARG A 53 7.73 12.50 15.32
CA ARG A 53 8.43 11.37 15.92
C ARG A 53 9.15 11.82 17.17
N LEU A 54 9.08 11.03 18.23
CA LEU A 54 9.96 11.14 19.39
C LEU A 54 10.91 9.95 19.35
N ASP A 55 12.17 10.23 19.04
CA ASP A 55 13.17 9.23 18.67
C ASP A 55 12.70 8.33 17.50
N GLN A 56 12.30 7.08 17.77
CA GLN A 56 11.77 6.15 16.76
C GLN A 56 10.25 5.97 16.79
N ALA A 57 9.56 6.51 17.81
CA ALA A 57 8.12 6.37 17.97
C ALA A 57 7.37 7.49 17.23
N ILE A 58 6.40 7.12 16.39
CA ILE A 58 5.51 8.08 15.73
C ILE A 58 4.43 8.53 16.72
N LEU A 59 4.42 9.81 17.06
CA LEU A 59 3.47 10.41 18.01
C LEU A 59 2.22 10.96 17.31
N SER A 60 2.36 11.47 16.09
CA SER A 60 1.25 11.92 15.25
C SER A 60 1.61 11.79 13.77
N GLY A 61 0.67 11.32 12.95
CA GLY A 61 0.84 11.24 11.49
C GLY A 61 0.78 12.60 10.77
N ALA A 62 0.37 13.66 11.48
CA ALA A 62 0.21 14.99 10.91
C ALA A 62 0.08 16.05 12.02
N ILE A 63 0.99 17.02 12.07
CA ILE A 63 0.79 18.32 12.72
C ILE A 63 1.00 19.43 11.70
N PRO A 64 0.20 20.51 11.77
CA PRO A 64 0.47 21.71 11.01
C PRO A 64 1.77 22.37 11.48
N ALA A 65 2.52 22.98 10.58
CA ALA A 65 3.70 23.79 10.85
C ALA A 65 3.74 24.92 9.81
N TYR A 66 4.21 26.11 10.16
CA TYR A 66 4.30 27.22 9.23
C TYR A 66 5.74 27.60 8.94
N GLU A 67 6.13 27.71 7.68
CA GLU A 67 7.40 28.32 7.31
C GLU A 67 7.22 29.83 7.11
N VAL A 68 7.97 30.61 7.89
CA VAL A 68 8.05 32.08 7.79
C VAL A 68 9.52 32.45 7.64
N GLY A 69 9.92 32.78 6.41
CA GLY A 69 11.33 33.04 6.08
C GLY A 69 12.19 31.77 6.20
N GLU A 70 13.24 31.83 7.02
CA GLU A 70 14.10 30.66 7.31
C GLU A 70 13.61 29.85 8.54
N HIS A 71 12.58 30.34 9.24
CA HIS A 71 12.08 29.74 10.47
C HIS A 71 10.88 28.84 10.19
N THR A 72 10.86 27.67 10.83
CA THR A 72 9.66 26.84 10.91
C THR A 72 9.01 27.07 12.27
N LEU A 73 7.74 27.44 12.26
CA LEU A 73 6.90 27.61 13.44
C LEU A 73 6.09 26.34 13.66
N LEU A 74 6.05 25.87 14.90
CA LEU A 74 5.30 24.70 15.32
C LEU A 74 4.22 25.09 16.33
N PRO A 75 3.06 24.40 16.32
CA PRO A 75 1.96 24.66 17.24
C PRO A 75 2.38 24.28 18.66
N LEU A 76 2.49 25.27 19.56
CA LEU A 76 3.00 25.08 20.91
C LEU A 76 2.10 24.17 21.74
N GLY A 77 0.78 24.36 21.67
CA GLY A 77 -0.19 23.57 22.43
C GLY A 77 -0.26 22.13 21.94
N GLU A 78 -0.32 21.92 20.62
CA GLU A 78 -0.37 20.60 20.02
C GLU A 78 0.94 19.82 20.23
N LEU A 79 2.10 20.48 20.09
CA LEU A 79 3.40 19.86 20.37
C LEU A 79 3.53 19.50 21.87
N ALA A 80 3.09 20.39 22.77
CA ALA A 80 3.08 20.12 24.21
C ALA A 80 2.15 18.94 24.54
N ARG A 81 0.96 18.87 23.93
CA ARG A 81 0.01 17.77 24.08
C ARG A 81 0.61 16.44 23.62
N LEU A 82 1.23 16.41 22.43
CA LEU A 82 1.85 15.22 21.87
C LEU A 82 3.02 14.72 22.71
N LEU A 83 3.83 15.62 23.25
CA LEU A 83 4.97 15.29 24.11
C LEU A 83 4.57 15.10 25.59
N THR A 84 3.28 15.26 25.92
CA THR A 84 2.74 15.31 27.30
C THR A 84 3.49 16.28 28.22
N ILE A 85 3.83 17.46 27.69
CA ILE A 85 4.29 18.63 28.43
C ILE A 85 3.04 19.41 28.86
N ALA A 86 2.94 19.80 30.13
CA ALA A 86 1.76 20.42 30.70
C ALA A 86 1.68 21.92 30.37
N ILE A 87 1.62 22.28 29.09
CA ILE A 87 1.42 23.65 28.60
C ILE A 87 0.10 23.71 27.83
N GLN A 88 -0.74 24.70 28.16
CA GLN A 88 -2.00 24.98 27.48
C GLN A 88 -1.93 26.36 26.83
N THR A 89 -2.31 26.43 25.56
CA THR A 89 -2.39 27.66 24.79
C THR A 89 -3.82 28.17 24.74
N GLN A 90 -3.97 29.49 24.75
CA GLN A 90 -5.24 30.19 24.56
C GLN A 90 -5.06 31.21 23.42
N PRO A 91 -5.17 30.76 22.15
CA PRO A 91 -4.83 31.60 20.99
C PRO A 91 -5.65 32.88 20.91
N GLY A 92 -6.93 32.82 21.31
CA GLY A 92 -7.82 33.99 21.32
C GLY A 92 -7.42 35.09 22.32
N GLU A 93 -6.62 34.76 23.34
CA GLU A 93 -6.09 35.70 24.34
C GLU A 93 -4.58 35.96 24.17
N GLY A 94 -3.92 35.29 23.22
CA GLY A 94 -2.49 35.44 22.98
C GLY A 94 -1.62 35.05 24.18
N VAL A 95 -2.07 34.08 24.98
CA VAL A 95 -1.35 33.60 26.18
C VAL A 95 -1.22 32.08 26.20
N ALA A 96 -0.15 31.59 26.82
CA ALA A 96 0.01 30.18 27.15
C ALA A 96 0.52 30.03 28.59
N SER A 97 0.07 29.00 29.30
CA SER A 97 0.47 28.77 30.69
C SER A 97 0.57 27.28 31.01
N GLY A 98 1.41 26.94 31.98
CA GLY A 98 1.66 25.56 32.34
C GLY A 98 2.92 25.36 33.17
N PHE A 99 3.46 24.15 33.10
CA PHE A 99 4.74 23.80 33.69
C PHE A 99 5.46 22.73 32.86
N ILE A 100 6.79 22.68 32.99
CA ILE A 100 7.63 21.75 32.23
C ILE A 100 8.16 20.70 33.20
N LEU A 101 7.78 19.43 33.04
CA LEU A 101 8.11 18.28 33.91
C LEU A 101 7.53 18.35 35.35
N SER A 102 7.69 19.46 36.05
CA SER A 102 7.26 19.64 37.44
C SER A 102 6.74 21.06 37.71
N GLU A 103 5.83 21.21 38.68
CA GLU A 103 5.13 22.48 38.95
C GLU A 103 6.04 23.64 39.40
N ASP A 104 7.23 23.35 39.94
CA ASP A 104 8.25 24.34 40.28
C ASP A 104 8.93 24.96 39.04
N ARG A 105 8.80 24.34 37.86
CA ARG A 105 9.27 24.87 36.57
C ARG A 105 8.09 25.42 35.76
N GLY A 106 7.46 26.45 36.30
CA GLY A 106 6.34 27.15 35.66
C GLY A 106 6.71 27.76 34.30
N PHE A 107 5.78 27.70 33.35
CA PHE A 107 5.84 28.28 32.02
C PHE A 107 4.69 29.27 31.83
N SER A 108 5.00 30.48 31.37
CA SER A 108 3.98 31.45 30.95
C SER A 108 4.47 32.26 29.74
N LEU A 109 3.64 32.37 28.72
CA LEU A 109 3.87 33.15 27.51
C LEU A 109 2.80 34.23 27.40
N ASN A 110 3.20 35.47 27.13
CA ASN A 110 2.29 36.57 26.84
C ASN A 110 2.76 37.31 25.58
N LEU A 111 1.93 37.29 24.54
CA LEU A 111 2.26 37.86 23.23
C LEU A 111 2.12 39.39 23.19
N ASP A 112 1.21 39.98 23.98
CA ASP A 112 1.02 41.43 24.06
C ASP A 112 2.25 42.14 24.63
N SER A 113 2.91 41.52 25.61
CA SER A 113 4.16 42.00 26.20
C SER A 113 5.42 41.40 25.58
N ALA A 114 5.28 40.55 24.56
CA ALA A 114 6.37 39.80 23.91
C ALA A 114 7.35 39.17 24.91
N SER A 115 6.82 38.55 25.97
CA SER A 115 7.59 38.02 27.08
C SER A 115 7.22 36.59 27.43
N VAL A 116 8.23 35.78 27.76
CA VAL A 116 8.09 34.42 28.29
C VAL A 116 8.70 34.34 29.68
N THR A 117 8.04 33.67 30.61
CA THR A 117 8.53 33.41 31.97
C THR A 117 8.77 31.92 32.13
N LEU A 118 10.02 31.54 32.38
CA LEU A 118 10.49 30.17 32.59
C LEU A 118 11.06 30.04 34.01
N ALA A 119 10.47 29.17 34.84
CA ALA A 119 10.89 28.95 36.23
C ALA A 119 11.09 30.27 37.03
N GLY A 120 10.21 31.25 36.80
CA GLY A 120 10.23 32.56 37.47
C GLY A 120 11.16 33.62 36.85
N LYS A 121 11.94 33.29 35.82
CA LYS A 121 12.78 34.24 35.07
C LYS A 121 12.06 34.69 33.80
N THR A 122 11.92 36.00 33.61
CA THR A 122 11.23 36.58 32.45
C THR A 122 12.23 37.03 31.39
N GLU A 123 12.00 36.63 30.15
CA GLU A 123 12.81 36.96 28.97
C GLU A 123 11.91 37.50 27.85
N SER A 124 12.47 38.37 27.00
CA SER A 124 11.77 38.93 25.84
C SER A 124 12.16 38.17 24.56
N PHE A 125 11.21 37.95 23.65
CA PHE A 125 11.45 37.31 22.35
C PHE A 125 11.02 38.24 21.20
N ASP A 126 11.43 37.90 19.97
CA ASP A 126 11.03 38.63 18.76
C ASP A 126 9.59 38.23 18.36
N PRO A 127 8.61 39.17 18.34
CA PRO A 127 7.25 38.87 17.92
C PRO A 127 7.13 38.31 16.49
N ALA A 128 8.12 38.55 15.62
CA ALA A 128 8.13 37.99 14.27
C ALA A 128 8.31 36.46 14.22
N LEU A 129 8.77 35.87 15.33
CA LEU A 129 8.99 34.42 15.48
C LEU A 129 7.80 33.68 16.13
N VAL A 130 6.66 34.36 16.25
CA VAL A 130 5.42 33.78 16.76
C VAL A 130 4.25 34.18 15.86
N LEU A 131 3.39 33.23 15.56
CA LEU A 131 2.20 33.41 14.74
C LEU A 131 0.98 32.88 15.51
N VAL A 132 -0.10 33.64 15.57
CA VAL A 132 -1.34 33.21 16.22
C VAL A 132 -2.34 32.81 15.15
N GLU A 133 -2.79 31.56 15.22
CA GLU A 133 -3.86 31.03 14.37
C GLU A 133 -5.05 30.63 15.25
N PRO A 134 -6.25 30.40 14.68
CA PRO A 134 -7.45 30.05 15.45
C PRO A 134 -7.34 28.76 16.26
N ASP A 135 -6.44 27.84 15.85
CA ASP A 135 -6.23 26.52 16.44
C ASP A 135 -5.14 26.52 17.51
N ASP A 136 -4.03 27.25 17.32
CA ASP A 136 -2.91 27.27 18.27
C ASP A 136 -2.03 28.52 18.15
N ILE A 137 -1.09 28.68 19.09
CA ILE A 137 0.02 29.64 19.02
C ILE A 137 1.22 28.92 18.41
N TYR A 138 1.63 29.34 17.22
CA TYR A 138 2.76 28.78 16.48
C TYR A 138 4.04 29.52 16.83
N VAL A 139 5.07 28.79 17.26
CA VAL A 139 6.32 29.34 17.78
C VAL A 139 7.49 28.77 16.99
N ALA A 140 8.47 29.62 16.65
CA ALA A 140 9.63 29.21 15.88
C ALA A 140 10.40 28.10 16.62
N VAL A 141 10.90 27.10 15.88
CA VAL A 141 11.67 25.98 16.43
C VAL A 141 12.80 26.45 17.35
N SER A 142 13.53 27.50 16.97
CA SER A 142 14.61 28.05 17.79
C SER A 142 14.15 28.52 19.17
N LEU A 143 12.98 29.17 19.26
CA LEU A 143 12.40 29.58 20.54
C LEU A 143 11.90 28.38 21.34
N LEU A 144 11.34 27.36 20.67
CA LEU A 144 10.89 26.13 21.32
C LEU A 144 12.05 25.33 21.92
N GLU A 145 13.19 25.24 21.23
CA GLU A 145 14.41 24.60 21.75
C GLU A 145 15.04 25.39 22.91
N ASP A 146 14.86 26.72 22.95
CA ASP A 146 15.29 27.56 24.07
C ASP A 146 14.36 27.42 25.29
N TRP A 147 13.04 27.26 25.06
CA TRP A 147 12.03 27.24 26.12
C TRP A 147 11.77 25.85 26.70
N LEU A 148 11.94 24.80 25.90
CA LEU A 148 11.65 23.42 26.25
C LEU A 148 12.94 22.58 26.21
N PRO A 149 13.09 21.55 27.06
CA PRO A 149 14.26 20.67 27.06
C PRO A 149 14.24 19.68 25.89
N LEU A 150 14.18 20.19 24.66
CA LEU A 150 14.00 19.44 23.42
C LEU A 150 14.99 19.94 22.36
N SER A 151 15.40 19.03 21.48
CA SER A 151 15.95 19.38 20.17
C SER A 151 15.00 18.87 19.08
N LEU A 152 14.80 19.67 18.04
CA LEU A 152 13.79 19.48 17.02
C LEU A 152 14.44 19.49 15.63
N GLU A 153 14.54 18.31 15.02
CA GLU A 153 15.06 18.13 13.66
C GLU A 153 13.90 17.96 12.66
N ILE A 154 13.84 18.81 11.64
CA ILE A 154 12.78 18.73 10.61
C ILE A 154 13.35 18.15 9.32
N ASP A 155 12.84 16.97 8.92
CA ASP A 155 13.08 16.40 7.59
C ASP A 155 11.95 16.81 6.65
N ARG A 156 12.23 17.83 5.84
CA ARG A 156 11.26 18.40 4.90
C ARG A 156 10.97 17.49 3.70
N ALA A 157 11.86 16.55 3.36
CA ALA A 157 11.65 15.62 2.26
C ALA A 157 10.80 14.43 2.69
N GLY A 158 11.00 13.98 3.94
CA GLY A 158 10.19 12.94 4.58
C GLY A 158 8.89 13.46 5.22
N LEU A 159 8.70 14.78 5.30
CA LEU A 159 7.59 15.43 6.01
C LEU A 159 7.44 14.92 7.45
N PHE A 160 8.53 14.85 8.20
CA PHE A 160 8.48 14.50 9.62
C PHE A 160 9.34 15.44 10.48
N LEU A 161 8.84 15.70 11.68
CA LEU A 161 9.54 16.37 12.78
C LEU A 161 10.07 15.29 13.73
N ARG A 162 11.38 15.21 13.91
CA ARG A 162 12.01 14.36 14.92
C ARG A 162 12.34 15.20 16.15
N ALA A 163 11.62 14.94 17.23
CA ALA A 163 11.93 15.48 18.54
C ALA A 163 12.89 14.55 19.29
N HIS A 164 13.91 15.13 19.89
CA HIS A 164 14.84 14.49 20.81
C HIS A 164 14.76 15.18 22.15
N ALA A 165 14.34 14.46 23.18
CA ALA A 165 14.26 15.04 24.51
C ALA A 165 15.66 15.08 25.17
N LEU A 166 16.05 16.26 25.67
CA LEU A 166 17.31 16.45 26.40
C LEU A 166 17.20 15.94 27.85
N GLU A 167 15.98 15.91 28.38
CA GLU A 167 15.61 15.33 29.67
C GLU A 167 14.45 14.35 29.46
N ALA A 168 14.39 13.26 30.22
CA ALA A 168 13.38 12.22 30.02
C ALA A 168 11.96 12.79 30.22
N LEU A 169 11.16 12.81 29.16
CA LEU A 169 9.77 13.27 29.20
C LEU A 169 8.86 12.22 29.85
N PRO A 170 7.74 12.62 30.49
CA PRO A 170 6.73 11.69 31.01
C PRO A 170 6.24 10.68 29.96
N LEU A 171 6.17 11.10 28.68
CA LEU A 171 5.89 10.23 27.54
C LEU A 171 6.95 9.15 27.34
N GLN A 172 8.24 9.48 27.38
CA GLN A 172 9.31 8.48 27.26
C GLN A 172 9.33 7.53 28.46
N THR A 173 9.02 8.01 29.67
CA THR A 173 8.90 7.13 30.84
C THR A 173 7.71 6.18 30.73
N ARG A 174 6.66 6.55 29.97
CA ARG A 174 5.50 5.69 29.64
C ARG A 174 5.83 4.72 28.50
N LEU A 175 6.39 5.21 27.40
CA LEU A 175 6.85 4.41 26.26
C LEU A 175 7.96 3.43 26.64
N ALA A 176 8.81 3.76 27.63
CA ALA A 176 9.80 2.83 28.17
C ALA A 176 9.18 1.72 29.04
N ARG A 177 8.02 1.97 29.67
CA ARG A 177 7.23 0.93 30.35
C ARG A 177 6.52 0.03 29.34
N GLU A 178 5.97 0.59 28.26
CA GLU A 178 5.37 -0.16 27.15
C GLU A 178 6.43 -0.96 26.35
N GLY A 179 7.60 -0.37 26.11
CA GLY A 179 8.73 -0.96 25.37
C GLY A 179 9.48 -2.07 26.11
N LEU A 180 9.28 -2.24 27.43
CA LEU A 180 9.78 -3.41 28.15
C LEU A 180 8.92 -4.67 27.89
N GLY A 181 7.67 -4.50 27.45
CA GLY A 181 6.83 -5.59 26.92
C GLY A 181 6.94 -5.78 25.39
N ALA A 182 7.37 -4.75 24.66
CA ALA A 182 7.39 -4.73 23.18
C ALA A 182 8.80 -4.80 22.55
N ARG A 183 9.85 -5.23 23.29
CA ARG A 183 11.18 -5.50 22.71
C ARG A 183 11.25 -6.86 22.02
N VAL A 184 10.43 -7.00 20.98
CA VAL A 184 10.64 -7.87 19.82
C VAL A 184 10.24 -7.03 18.60
N GLY A 185 11.18 -6.76 17.69
CA GLY A 185 10.87 -6.25 16.34
C GLY A 185 11.19 -4.78 16.05
N MET A 186 12.37 -4.53 15.47
CA MET A 186 12.69 -3.35 14.64
C MET A 186 11.85 -3.36 13.32
N PRO A 187 11.79 -2.27 12.53
CA PRO A 187 10.98 -2.21 11.31
C PRO A 187 11.55 -3.10 10.19
N GLY A 188 11.18 -4.38 10.24
CA GLY A 188 11.06 -5.31 9.11
C GLY A 188 9.58 -5.45 8.73
N GLY A 189 9.29 -6.12 7.61
CA GLY A 189 7.91 -6.41 7.21
C GLY A 189 7.11 -7.09 8.33
N TYR A 190 5.78 -7.04 8.21
CA TYR A 190 4.84 -7.69 9.11
C TYR A 190 5.34 -9.10 9.51
N GLU A 191 5.76 -9.24 10.77
CA GLU A 191 6.21 -10.53 11.31
C GLU A 191 4.96 -11.26 11.82
N ASP A 192 4.78 -12.49 11.34
CA ASP A 192 3.63 -13.31 11.66
C ASP A 192 3.49 -13.48 13.19
N PRO A 193 2.42 -12.92 13.82
CA PRO A 193 2.22 -13.03 15.26
C PRO A 193 1.88 -14.46 15.72
N GLY A 194 1.70 -15.40 14.80
CA GLY A 194 1.31 -16.77 15.09
C GLY A 194 -0.17 -16.92 15.44
N TYR A 195 -1.03 -15.99 14.98
CA TYR A 195 -2.45 -16.03 15.28
C TYR A 195 -3.13 -17.31 14.76
N PRO A 196 -4.11 -17.86 15.51
CA PRO A 196 -4.88 -19.00 15.06
C PRO A 196 -5.64 -18.67 13.77
N HIS A 197 -5.69 -19.64 12.87
CA HIS A 197 -6.38 -19.50 11.59
C HIS A 197 -7.88 -19.67 11.80
N HIS A 198 -8.64 -18.69 11.32
CA HIS A 198 -10.09 -18.70 11.25
C HIS A 198 -10.52 -19.08 9.83
N GLU A 199 -11.08 -20.27 9.68
CA GLU A 199 -11.61 -20.73 8.40
C GLU A 199 -12.96 -20.09 8.09
N GLN A 200 -13.07 -19.50 6.90
CA GLN A 200 -14.35 -19.04 6.37
C GLN A 200 -14.87 -20.05 5.33
N PRO A 201 -15.89 -20.86 5.66
CA PRO A 201 -16.40 -21.86 4.73
C PRO A 201 -17.13 -21.21 3.54
N TYR A 202 -16.93 -21.77 2.35
CA TYR A 202 -17.67 -21.40 1.15
C TYR A 202 -19.14 -21.80 1.27
N ARG A 203 -20.04 -20.84 1.04
CA ARG A 203 -21.49 -21.05 1.16
C ARG A 203 -22.12 -21.38 -0.19
N LEU A 204 -23.23 -22.13 -0.18
CA LEU A 204 -24.00 -22.38 -1.41
C LEU A 204 -24.62 -21.10 -1.99
N TRP A 205 -24.93 -20.14 -1.12
CA TRP A 205 -25.43 -18.82 -1.44
C TRP A 205 -25.04 -17.87 -0.31
N SER A 206 -24.46 -16.70 -0.64
CA SER A 206 -24.40 -15.56 0.26
C SER A 206 -25.13 -14.37 -0.35
N MET A 207 -25.51 -13.41 0.50
CA MET A 207 -25.97 -12.11 0.00
C MET A 207 -24.75 -11.37 -0.57
N PRO A 208 -24.79 -10.95 -1.84
CA PRO A 208 -23.63 -10.35 -2.46
C PRO A 208 -23.44 -8.90 -1.98
N PHE A 209 -22.21 -8.42 -2.09
CA PHE A 209 -21.98 -6.99 -2.20
C PHE A 209 -22.30 -6.55 -3.62
N ILE A 210 -22.87 -5.35 -3.75
CA ILE A 210 -23.39 -4.83 -5.02
C ILE A 210 -22.97 -3.37 -5.13
N ASP A 211 -22.10 -3.09 -6.09
CA ASP A 211 -21.72 -1.74 -6.50
C ASP A 211 -22.53 -1.37 -7.74
N GLN A 212 -23.20 -0.22 -7.71
CA GLN A 212 -24.10 0.25 -8.76
C GLN A 212 -23.73 1.67 -9.17
N THR A 213 -23.67 1.90 -10.48
CA THR A 213 -23.51 3.22 -11.06
C THR A 213 -24.59 3.45 -12.11
N LEU A 214 -25.33 4.54 -11.96
CA LEU A 214 -26.25 5.02 -12.97
C LEU A 214 -25.71 6.33 -13.54
N THR A 215 -25.37 6.32 -14.82
CA THR A 215 -24.91 7.50 -15.57
C THR A 215 -26.00 7.90 -16.55
N THR A 216 -26.31 9.19 -16.64
CA THR A 216 -27.19 9.74 -17.67
C THR A 216 -26.48 10.89 -18.35
N GLU A 217 -26.38 10.86 -19.67
CA GLU A 217 -25.66 11.85 -20.46
C GLU A 217 -26.56 12.42 -21.56
N LEU A 218 -26.53 13.74 -21.70
CA LEU A 218 -27.17 14.49 -22.77
C LEU A 218 -26.08 15.11 -23.62
N GLN A 219 -25.89 14.59 -24.83
CA GLN A 219 -24.92 15.12 -25.78
C GLN A 219 -25.65 15.85 -26.92
N ARG A 220 -25.12 17.00 -27.31
CA ARG A 220 -25.53 17.73 -28.50
C ARG A 220 -24.34 17.85 -29.42
N ASN A 221 -24.39 17.17 -30.55
CA ASN A 221 -23.35 17.21 -31.59
C ASN A 221 -23.97 17.70 -32.91
N ASN A 222 -23.36 18.70 -33.55
CA ASN A 222 -23.80 19.24 -34.84
C ASN A 222 -25.33 19.55 -34.92
N GLY A 223 -25.90 20.02 -33.81
CA GLY A 223 -27.33 20.35 -33.70
C GLY A 223 -28.27 19.18 -33.43
N ARG A 224 -27.79 17.93 -33.44
CA ARG A 224 -28.55 16.75 -33.01
C ARG A 224 -28.35 16.54 -31.50
N THR A 225 -29.43 16.38 -30.76
CA THR A 225 -29.40 16.02 -29.34
C THR A 225 -29.64 14.52 -29.19
N GLN A 226 -28.80 13.89 -28.40
CA GLN A 226 -28.76 12.46 -28.13
C GLN A 226 -28.68 12.30 -26.60
N SER A 227 -29.51 11.43 -26.04
CA SER A 227 -29.58 11.17 -24.60
C SER A 227 -29.24 9.72 -24.37
N ASP A 228 -28.21 9.46 -23.60
CA ASP A 228 -27.85 8.12 -23.17
C ASP A 228 -28.07 7.95 -21.68
N ALA A 229 -28.32 6.71 -21.26
CA ALA A 229 -28.25 6.36 -19.86
C ALA A 229 -27.67 4.96 -19.73
N THR A 230 -26.61 4.85 -18.95
CA THR A 230 -25.85 3.62 -18.73
C THR A 230 -26.04 3.19 -17.29
N TYR A 231 -26.42 1.93 -17.10
CA TYR A 231 -26.48 1.29 -15.80
C TYR A 231 -25.40 0.22 -15.72
N THR A 232 -24.53 0.35 -14.72
CA THR A 232 -23.47 -0.60 -14.42
C THR A 232 -23.69 -1.18 -13.03
N ALA A 233 -23.57 -2.49 -12.89
CA ALA A 233 -23.64 -3.19 -11.62
C ALA A 233 -22.52 -4.22 -11.52
N PHE A 234 -21.83 -4.24 -10.38
CA PHE A 234 -20.80 -5.21 -10.06
C PHE A 234 -21.12 -5.90 -8.75
N LEU A 235 -21.29 -7.22 -8.80
CA LEU A 235 -21.77 -8.05 -7.71
C LEU A 235 -20.72 -9.10 -7.36
N THR A 236 -20.48 -9.31 -6.07
CA THR A 236 -19.60 -10.37 -5.61
C THR A 236 -20.18 -11.08 -4.39
N GLY A 237 -19.91 -12.38 -4.26
CA GLY A 237 -20.38 -13.18 -3.13
C GLY A 237 -20.17 -14.67 -3.39
N ASP A 238 -20.78 -15.51 -2.55
CA ASP A 238 -20.72 -16.95 -2.69
C ASP A 238 -21.93 -17.48 -3.47
N LEU A 239 -21.67 -18.28 -4.51
CA LEU A 239 -22.68 -18.99 -5.29
C LEU A 239 -22.20 -20.42 -5.57
N LEU A 240 -23.06 -21.41 -5.34
CA LEU A 240 -22.76 -22.85 -5.56
C LEU A 240 -21.50 -23.33 -4.81
N GLY A 241 -21.20 -22.74 -3.64
CA GLY A 241 -20.01 -23.09 -2.87
C GLY A 241 -18.73 -22.52 -3.47
N MET A 242 -18.81 -21.48 -4.29
CA MET A 242 -17.67 -20.84 -4.95
C MET A 242 -17.76 -19.33 -4.76
N GLU A 243 -16.62 -18.67 -4.79
CA GLU A 243 -16.56 -17.22 -4.98
C GLU A 243 -17.12 -16.92 -6.37
N SER A 244 -18.00 -15.93 -6.45
CA SER A 244 -18.63 -15.48 -7.68
C SER A 244 -18.50 -13.98 -7.83
N SER A 245 -18.23 -13.54 -9.04
CA SER A 245 -18.30 -12.14 -9.47
C SER A 245 -19.20 -12.04 -10.69
N LEU A 246 -19.99 -10.97 -10.76
CA LEU A 246 -20.86 -10.66 -11.89
C LEU A 246 -20.78 -9.16 -12.18
N TYR A 247 -20.25 -8.81 -13.35
CA TYR A 247 -20.29 -7.47 -13.91
C TYR A 247 -21.39 -7.39 -14.97
N PHE A 248 -22.16 -6.31 -14.93
CA PHE A 248 -23.24 -6.02 -15.87
C PHE A 248 -23.17 -4.55 -16.26
N SER A 249 -23.18 -4.24 -17.55
CA SER A 249 -23.26 -2.87 -18.08
C SER A 249 -24.22 -2.81 -19.26
N SER A 250 -25.10 -1.81 -19.32
CA SER A 250 -26.04 -1.64 -20.44
C SER A 250 -26.44 -0.18 -20.61
N GLY A 251 -26.50 0.28 -21.87
CA GLY A 251 -26.90 1.63 -22.26
C GLY A 251 -28.29 1.70 -22.90
N LEU A 252 -28.94 2.86 -22.89
CA LEU A 252 -30.22 3.06 -23.58
C LEU A 252 -30.07 3.10 -25.10
N GLN A 253 -28.94 3.59 -25.60
CA GLN A 253 -28.69 3.68 -27.04
C GLN A 253 -28.05 2.43 -27.62
N ASP A 254 -27.22 1.75 -26.83
CA ASP A 254 -26.73 0.42 -27.13
C ASP A 254 -27.29 -0.57 -26.09
N PRO A 255 -28.46 -1.16 -26.39
CA PRO A 255 -29.14 -2.05 -25.45
C PRO A 255 -28.48 -3.43 -25.34
N SER A 256 -27.35 -3.66 -26.02
CA SER A 256 -26.57 -4.91 -25.91
C SER A 256 -25.82 -4.90 -24.59
N PRO A 257 -26.22 -5.69 -23.57
CA PRO A 257 -25.56 -5.64 -22.28
C PRO A 257 -24.20 -6.34 -22.35
N GLU A 258 -23.18 -5.73 -21.76
CA GLU A 258 -21.95 -6.42 -21.41
C GLU A 258 -22.18 -7.18 -20.10
N ILE A 259 -21.92 -8.49 -20.12
CA ILE A 259 -22.07 -9.36 -18.96
C ILE A 259 -20.80 -10.16 -18.81
N ARG A 260 -20.19 -10.09 -17.62
CA ARG A 260 -19.05 -10.93 -17.25
C ARG A 260 -19.35 -11.65 -15.95
N ALA A 261 -19.12 -12.95 -15.91
CA ALA A 261 -19.37 -13.76 -14.73
C ALA A 261 -18.20 -14.71 -14.49
N THR A 262 -17.64 -14.68 -13.29
CA THR A 262 -16.55 -15.57 -12.89
C THR A 262 -16.98 -16.36 -11.67
N LEU A 263 -16.66 -17.65 -11.64
CA LEU A 263 -16.87 -18.56 -10.52
C LEU A 263 -15.56 -19.28 -10.22
N GLY A 264 -15.19 -19.39 -8.95
CA GLY A 264 -13.95 -20.06 -8.58
C GLY A 264 -13.73 -20.23 -7.09
N ARG A 265 -12.58 -20.79 -6.74
CA ARG A 265 -12.08 -20.78 -5.36
C ARG A 265 -10.63 -20.39 -5.34
N HIS A 266 -10.25 -19.74 -4.25
CA HIS A 266 -8.90 -19.34 -3.95
C HIS A 266 -8.52 -19.84 -2.55
N ASP A 267 -7.31 -20.36 -2.42
CA ASP A 267 -6.69 -20.70 -1.16
C ASP A 267 -5.18 -20.44 -1.24
N PRO A 268 -4.67 -19.38 -0.59
CA PRO A 268 -3.23 -19.11 -0.53
C PRO A 268 -2.40 -20.29 0.01
N GLY A 269 -3.00 -21.13 0.86
CA GLY A 269 -2.36 -22.30 1.47
C GLY A 269 -2.19 -23.52 0.54
N GLY A 270 -2.87 -23.53 -0.61
CA GLY A 270 -2.74 -24.63 -1.58
C GLY A 270 -3.45 -25.92 -1.17
N ASN A 271 -4.57 -25.82 -0.44
CA ASN A 271 -5.33 -26.99 0.01
C ASN A 271 -6.49 -27.37 -0.93
N LEU A 272 -6.62 -26.73 -2.11
CA LEU A 272 -7.67 -27.07 -3.07
C LEU A 272 -7.30 -28.33 -3.87
N LEU A 273 -8.31 -29.13 -4.19
CA LEU A 273 -8.23 -30.30 -5.07
C LEU A 273 -7.20 -31.37 -4.62
N GLY A 274 -6.92 -31.46 -3.31
CA GLY A 274 -6.15 -32.54 -2.69
C GLY A 274 -4.72 -32.65 -3.24
N PRO A 275 -4.34 -33.76 -3.91
CA PRO A 275 -2.96 -34.00 -4.36
C PRO A 275 -2.45 -33.00 -5.40
N LEU A 276 -3.33 -32.22 -6.02
CA LEU A 276 -2.94 -31.17 -6.96
C LEU A 276 -2.39 -29.92 -6.28
N HIS A 277 -2.55 -29.81 -4.95
CA HIS A 277 -2.16 -28.65 -4.15
C HIS A 277 -2.57 -27.31 -4.78
N ALA A 278 -3.77 -27.28 -5.40
CA ALA A 278 -4.22 -26.13 -6.16
C ALA A 278 -4.44 -24.95 -5.21
N ARG A 279 -4.06 -23.75 -5.67
CA ARG A 279 -4.29 -22.48 -4.97
C ARG A 279 -5.44 -21.71 -5.58
N SER A 280 -5.74 -21.93 -6.85
CA SER A 280 -6.90 -21.37 -7.50
C SER A 280 -7.46 -22.28 -8.59
N PHE A 281 -8.77 -22.25 -8.73
CA PHE A 281 -9.43 -22.62 -9.98
C PHE A 281 -10.56 -21.62 -10.25
N GLN A 282 -10.73 -21.22 -11.50
CA GLN A 282 -11.78 -20.29 -11.90
C GLN A 282 -12.33 -20.68 -13.27
N PHE A 283 -13.58 -20.31 -13.54
CA PHE A 283 -14.21 -20.44 -14.85
C PHE A 283 -15.19 -19.31 -15.11
N GLY A 284 -15.48 -19.07 -16.39
CA GLY A 284 -16.29 -17.95 -16.88
C GLY A 284 -15.39 -16.86 -17.46
N SER A 285 -15.76 -15.60 -17.27
CA SER A 285 -15.03 -14.47 -17.83
C SER A 285 -13.70 -14.27 -17.10
N LEU A 286 -12.58 -14.49 -17.78
CA LEU A 286 -11.23 -14.35 -17.24
C LEU A 286 -10.25 -13.83 -18.30
N SER A 287 -9.13 -13.28 -17.83
CA SER A 287 -8.01 -12.90 -18.70
C SER A 287 -7.00 -14.04 -18.78
N THR A 288 -6.47 -14.31 -19.98
CA THR A 288 -5.30 -15.18 -20.10
C THR A 288 -4.04 -14.46 -19.62
N PRO A 289 -3.09 -15.19 -18.99
CA PRO A 289 -1.77 -14.64 -18.76
C PRO A 289 -1.07 -14.41 -20.10
N SER A 290 -0.24 -13.35 -20.17
CA SER A 290 0.70 -13.19 -21.28
C SER A 290 1.71 -14.34 -21.26
N VAL A 291 2.09 -14.80 -22.45
CA VAL A 291 3.18 -15.75 -22.63
C VAL A 291 4.24 -15.06 -23.47
N GLU A 292 5.37 -14.80 -22.83
CA GLU A 292 6.53 -14.15 -23.43
C GLU A 292 6.84 -14.72 -24.83
N ASN A 293 7.07 -13.81 -25.78
CA ASN A 293 7.39 -14.09 -27.18
C ASN A 293 6.34 -14.86 -28.01
N ILE A 294 5.22 -15.31 -27.42
CA ILE A 294 4.21 -16.13 -28.09
C ILE A 294 2.86 -15.41 -28.18
N SER A 295 2.23 -15.08 -27.04
CA SER A 295 0.85 -14.61 -27.01
C SER A 295 0.64 -13.53 -25.95
N ARG A 296 -0.22 -12.56 -26.27
CA ARG A 296 -0.62 -11.51 -25.33
C ARG A 296 -1.73 -12.01 -24.44
N GLY A 297 -1.82 -11.48 -23.22
CA GLY A 297 -2.96 -11.81 -22.39
C GLY A 297 -4.21 -11.10 -22.93
N ILE A 298 -5.30 -11.84 -23.06
CA ILE A 298 -6.55 -11.38 -23.67
C ILE A 298 -7.72 -11.79 -22.78
N SER A 299 -8.79 -11.02 -22.84
CA SER A 299 -10.02 -11.30 -22.08
C SER A 299 -10.99 -12.15 -22.86
N GLY A 300 -11.90 -12.82 -22.15
CA GLY A 300 -12.94 -13.66 -22.75
C GLY A 300 -13.37 -14.75 -21.78
N GLU A 301 -13.92 -15.83 -22.29
CA GLU A 301 -14.45 -16.93 -21.49
C GLU A 301 -13.45 -18.08 -21.38
N GLY A 302 -13.23 -18.61 -20.18
CA GLY A 302 -12.26 -19.67 -19.99
C GLY A 302 -12.38 -20.44 -18.70
N VAL A 303 -11.41 -21.32 -18.48
CA VAL A 303 -11.17 -22.05 -17.25
C VAL A 303 -9.69 -21.97 -16.95
N THR A 304 -9.33 -21.66 -15.71
CA THR A 304 -7.94 -21.71 -15.23
C THR A 304 -7.83 -22.55 -13.97
N LEU A 305 -6.71 -23.26 -13.85
CA LEU A 305 -6.33 -24.04 -12.69
C LEU A 305 -4.84 -23.79 -12.41
N SER A 306 -4.52 -23.36 -11.19
CA SER A 306 -3.14 -23.07 -10.82
C SER A 306 -2.85 -23.37 -9.35
N ASN A 307 -1.61 -23.79 -9.08
CA ASN A 307 -1.04 -23.80 -7.73
C ASN A 307 -0.01 -22.69 -7.52
N ARG A 308 0.14 -21.73 -8.45
CA ARG A 308 1.04 -20.58 -8.27
C ARG A 308 0.57 -19.70 -7.10
N PRO A 309 1.50 -19.13 -6.31
CA PRO A 309 1.11 -18.22 -5.22
C PRO A 309 0.31 -17.03 -5.74
N LEU A 310 -0.81 -16.71 -5.08
CA LEU A 310 -1.75 -15.65 -5.52
C LEU A 310 -1.17 -14.22 -5.45
N THR A 311 -0.08 -14.03 -4.71
CA THR A 311 0.56 -12.72 -4.48
C THR A 311 1.93 -12.59 -5.15
N ARG A 312 2.38 -13.60 -5.89
CA ARG A 312 3.64 -13.54 -6.64
C ARG A 312 3.44 -12.94 -8.03
N PRO A 313 4.51 -12.38 -8.64
CA PRO A 313 4.48 -11.92 -10.01
C PRO A 313 3.93 -12.95 -11.01
N THR A 314 3.26 -12.48 -12.05
CA THR A 314 2.71 -13.30 -13.13
C THR A 314 3.79 -14.02 -13.94
N SER A 315 4.95 -13.39 -14.09
CA SER A 315 6.18 -13.95 -14.66
C SER A 315 7.37 -13.57 -13.77
N PHE A 316 8.57 -14.09 -14.03
CA PHE A 316 9.71 -13.81 -13.16
C PHE A 316 10.21 -12.35 -13.24
N ASP A 317 10.19 -11.77 -14.44
CA ASP A 317 10.76 -10.46 -14.80
C ASP A 317 9.70 -9.45 -15.25
N SER A 318 8.42 -9.82 -15.23
CA SER A 318 7.32 -8.90 -15.48
C SER A 318 6.17 -9.13 -14.51
N GLN A 319 5.39 -8.09 -14.28
CA GLN A 319 4.15 -8.15 -13.54
C GLN A 319 3.04 -7.47 -14.32
N THR A 320 1.96 -8.20 -14.58
CA THR A 320 0.73 -7.59 -15.08
C THR A 320 -0.16 -7.20 -13.89
N PHE A 321 -0.58 -5.94 -13.86
CA PHE A 321 -1.57 -5.46 -12.90
C PHE A 321 -2.90 -5.30 -13.60
N GLU A 322 -3.91 -6.05 -13.21
CA GLU A 322 -5.26 -5.94 -13.76
C GLU A 322 -6.34 -6.09 -12.68
N GLY A 323 -7.51 -5.56 -12.97
CA GLY A 323 -8.68 -5.69 -12.12
C GLY A 323 -9.85 -4.84 -12.62
N ASP A 324 -10.99 -4.93 -11.96
CA ASP A 324 -12.13 -4.09 -12.28
C ASP A 324 -11.89 -2.63 -11.85
N LEU A 325 -12.28 -1.71 -12.72
CA LEU A 325 -12.21 -0.27 -12.54
C LEU A 325 -13.60 0.33 -12.74
N PRO A 326 -14.32 0.67 -11.65
CA PRO A 326 -15.69 1.18 -11.78
C PRO A 326 -15.74 2.48 -12.61
N PRO A 327 -16.88 2.78 -13.28
CA PRO A 327 -17.01 3.99 -14.09
C PRO A 327 -16.65 5.27 -13.31
N GLY A 328 -15.90 6.16 -13.96
CA GLY A 328 -15.43 7.42 -13.37
C GLY A 328 -14.24 7.28 -12.43
N TRP A 329 -13.70 6.08 -12.24
CA TRP A 329 -12.41 5.87 -11.59
C TRP A 329 -11.24 5.97 -12.58
N ASP A 330 -10.09 6.36 -12.07
CA ASP A 330 -8.81 6.28 -12.76
C ASP A 330 -7.74 5.64 -11.86
N VAL A 331 -6.69 5.09 -12.48
CA VAL A 331 -5.59 4.42 -11.79
C VAL A 331 -4.27 4.93 -12.33
N GLU A 332 -3.43 5.40 -11.41
CA GLU A 332 -2.03 5.74 -11.67
C GLU A 332 -1.14 4.57 -11.19
N LEU A 333 -0.23 4.10 -12.04
CA LEU A 333 0.80 3.13 -11.67
C LEU A 333 2.14 3.85 -11.49
N TYR A 334 2.67 3.80 -10.28
CA TYR A 334 4.04 4.25 -9.97
C TYR A 334 4.98 3.06 -9.88
N TYR A 335 6.18 3.20 -10.43
CA TYR A 335 7.30 2.26 -10.30
C TYR A 335 8.53 2.98 -9.78
N ASN A 336 9.06 2.55 -8.63
CA ASN A 336 10.18 3.16 -7.92
C ASN A 336 10.04 4.69 -7.75
N GLY A 337 8.81 5.15 -7.50
CA GLY A 337 8.47 6.56 -7.28
C GLY A 337 8.22 7.38 -8.56
N ALA A 338 8.42 6.82 -9.75
CA ALA A 338 8.08 7.45 -11.02
C ALA A 338 6.70 7.00 -11.50
N LEU A 339 5.88 7.91 -12.02
CA LEU A 339 4.63 7.57 -12.71
C LEU A 339 4.97 6.88 -14.04
N VAL A 340 4.51 5.64 -14.22
CA VAL A 340 4.83 4.80 -15.40
C VAL A 340 3.60 4.39 -16.21
N GLY A 341 2.41 4.42 -15.62
CA GLY A 341 1.16 4.10 -16.30
C GLY A 341 -0.01 4.91 -15.76
N PHE A 342 -1.00 5.13 -16.61
CA PHE A 342 -2.29 5.72 -16.26
C PHE A 342 -3.39 5.06 -17.08
N THR A 343 -4.47 4.64 -16.42
CA THR A 343 -5.66 4.08 -17.07
C THR A 343 -6.90 4.70 -16.44
N GLN A 344 -7.82 5.16 -17.28
CA GLN A 344 -9.14 5.63 -16.84
C GLN A 344 -10.18 4.56 -17.18
N ALA A 345 -11.25 4.47 -16.38
CA ALA A 345 -12.35 3.55 -16.64
C ALA A 345 -12.95 3.83 -18.03
N ASP A 346 -12.96 2.80 -18.86
CA ASP A 346 -13.60 2.76 -20.17
C ASP A 346 -14.93 1.97 -20.10
N ALA A 347 -15.53 1.68 -21.26
CA ALA A 347 -16.77 0.89 -21.33
C ALA A 347 -16.59 -0.50 -20.70
N ASP A 348 -15.40 -1.09 -20.83
CA ASP A 348 -15.07 -2.41 -20.31
C ASP A 348 -14.86 -2.38 -18.77
N GLY A 349 -14.76 -1.21 -18.14
CA GLY A 349 -14.72 -1.09 -16.68
C GLY A 349 -13.59 -1.90 -16.03
N ARG A 350 -12.43 -1.98 -16.69
CA ARG A 350 -11.23 -2.68 -16.18
C ARG A 350 -10.00 -1.80 -16.34
N TYR A 351 -9.01 -2.01 -15.48
CA TYR A 351 -7.66 -1.49 -15.70
C TYR A 351 -6.72 -2.64 -15.99
N ARG A 352 -5.70 -2.37 -16.82
CA ARG A 352 -4.66 -3.34 -17.12
C ARG A 352 -3.35 -2.64 -17.49
N PHE A 353 -2.33 -2.86 -16.68
CA PHE A 353 -0.95 -2.47 -16.95
C PHE A 353 -0.15 -3.74 -17.24
N GLU A 354 0.03 -4.02 -18.53
CA GLU A 354 0.67 -5.26 -18.99
C GLU A 354 2.18 -5.25 -18.77
N ASP A 355 2.72 -6.42 -18.43
CA ASP A 355 4.14 -6.75 -18.47
C ASP A 355 5.07 -5.68 -17.89
N GLN A 356 4.72 -5.16 -16.71
CA GLN A 356 5.52 -4.14 -16.03
C GLN A 356 6.86 -4.76 -15.61
N PRO A 357 7.98 -4.29 -16.16
CA PRO A 357 9.25 -4.99 -16.04
C PRO A 357 9.88 -4.87 -14.65
N LEU A 358 10.26 -6.03 -14.09
CA LEU A 358 10.96 -6.21 -12.83
C LEU A 358 12.46 -6.23 -13.08
N SER A 359 13.16 -5.20 -12.61
CA SER A 359 14.61 -5.11 -12.69
C SER A 359 15.28 -5.75 -11.49
N TYR A 360 16.58 -6.01 -11.57
CA TYR A 360 17.35 -6.53 -10.45
C TYR A 360 17.21 -5.67 -9.17
N GLY A 361 16.88 -6.34 -8.06
CA GLY A 361 16.72 -5.75 -6.71
C GLY A 361 15.25 -5.69 -6.26
N ARG A 362 14.93 -4.72 -5.42
CA ARG A 362 13.55 -4.44 -4.99
C ARG A 362 12.84 -3.57 -6.04
N ASN A 363 11.66 -4.02 -6.46
CA ASN A 363 10.79 -3.32 -7.40
C ASN A 363 9.55 -2.84 -6.64
N ASP A 364 9.48 -1.54 -6.36
CA ASP A 364 8.39 -0.94 -5.61
C ASP A 364 7.35 -0.39 -6.59
N PHE A 365 6.17 -1.00 -6.65
CA PHE A 365 5.02 -0.50 -7.40
C PHE A 365 3.97 0.08 -6.46
N ARG A 366 3.23 1.06 -6.94
CA ARG A 366 2.10 1.62 -6.22
C ARG A 366 1.00 1.99 -7.20
N LEU A 367 -0.13 1.31 -7.09
CA LEU A 367 -1.36 1.67 -7.79
C LEU A 367 -2.11 2.68 -6.92
N ILE A 368 -2.44 3.84 -7.49
CA ILE A 368 -3.25 4.87 -6.84
C ILE A 368 -4.54 4.97 -7.64
N PHE A 369 -5.63 4.48 -7.04
CA PHE A 369 -6.96 4.56 -7.60
C PHE A 369 -7.61 5.85 -7.12
N HIS A 370 -8.12 6.65 -8.04
CA HIS A 370 -8.88 7.86 -7.76
C HIS A 370 -10.35 7.63 -8.13
N GLY A 371 -11.22 7.71 -7.12
CA GLY A 371 -12.66 7.59 -7.31
C GLY A 371 -13.32 8.92 -7.65
N PRO A 372 -14.51 8.92 -8.25
CA PRO A 372 -15.24 10.12 -8.65
C PRO A 372 -15.66 10.99 -7.45
N LEU A 373 -15.88 10.41 -6.27
CA LEU A 373 -16.24 11.17 -5.05
C LEU A 373 -15.02 11.62 -4.24
N GLY A 374 -13.82 11.53 -4.82
CA GLY A 374 -12.57 11.92 -4.16
C GLY A 374 -12.02 10.83 -3.25
N GLU A 375 -12.45 9.59 -3.44
CA GLU A 375 -11.81 8.43 -2.84
C GLU A 375 -10.39 8.30 -3.37
N THR A 376 -9.49 7.89 -2.50
CA THR A 376 -8.17 7.43 -2.91
C THR A 376 -7.92 6.07 -2.27
N ARG A 377 -7.62 5.07 -3.09
CA ARG A 377 -7.15 3.76 -2.64
C ARG A 377 -5.73 3.58 -3.15
N VAL A 378 -4.82 3.26 -2.23
CA VAL A 378 -3.41 3.03 -2.55
C VAL A 378 -3.10 1.57 -2.30
N GLU A 379 -2.65 0.87 -3.34
CA GLU A 379 -2.23 -0.52 -3.27
C GLU A 379 -0.71 -0.58 -3.52
N PRO A 380 0.10 -0.72 -2.45
CA PRO A 380 1.54 -0.88 -2.58
C PRO A 380 1.90 -2.35 -2.87
N TYR A 381 2.79 -2.55 -3.83
CA TYR A 381 3.39 -3.85 -4.14
C TYR A 381 4.91 -3.73 -4.11
N SER A 382 5.60 -4.70 -3.52
CA SER A 382 7.05 -4.76 -3.51
C SER A 382 7.50 -6.15 -3.94
N PHE A 383 8.13 -6.24 -5.11
CA PHE A 383 8.64 -7.48 -5.66
C PHE A 383 10.17 -7.50 -5.62
N PRO A 384 10.78 -8.18 -4.64
CA PRO A 384 12.20 -8.47 -4.67
C PRO A 384 12.46 -9.65 -5.62
N LEU A 385 13.29 -9.42 -6.65
CA LEU A 385 13.53 -10.39 -7.74
C LEU A 385 14.15 -11.72 -7.27
N ASP A 386 14.87 -11.73 -6.15
CA ASP A 386 15.42 -12.97 -5.57
C ASP A 386 14.32 -13.89 -5.01
N GLN A 387 13.16 -13.33 -4.65
CA GLN A 387 12.03 -14.08 -4.09
C GLN A 387 11.01 -14.53 -5.15
N SER A 388 11.17 -14.13 -6.42
CA SER A 388 10.37 -14.66 -7.53
C SER A 388 10.85 -16.05 -8.00
N MET A 389 12.00 -16.53 -7.51
CA MET A 389 12.48 -17.90 -7.76
C MET A 389 11.57 -18.97 -7.12
N VAL A 390 11.46 -20.12 -7.79
CA VAL A 390 10.76 -21.30 -7.25
C VAL A 390 11.68 -22.03 -6.28
N LEU A 391 11.17 -22.34 -5.08
CA LEU A 391 11.99 -22.96 -4.03
C LEU A 391 12.41 -24.39 -4.41
N PRO A 392 13.56 -24.88 -3.92
CA PRO A 392 14.03 -26.24 -4.21
C PRO A 392 12.97 -27.30 -3.89
N GLY A 393 12.61 -28.11 -4.87
CA GLY A 393 11.59 -29.16 -4.73
C GLY A 393 10.13 -28.68 -4.83
N GLU A 394 9.90 -27.37 -4.95
CA GLU A 394 8.57 -26.83 -5.27
C GLU A 394 8.31 -26.96 -6.78
N PHE A 395 7.10 -27.40 -7.11
CA PHE A 395 6.60 -27.51 -8.48
C PHE A 395 5.36 -26.63 -8.63
N GLN A 396 5.44 -25.65 -9.51
CA GLN A 396 4.36 -24.72 -9.81
C GLN A 396 3.82 -24.99 -11.21
N TYR A 397 2.51 -24.81 -11.40
CA TYR A 397 1.84 -24.96 -12.67
C TYR A 397 0.68 -23.97 -12.80
N SER A 398 0.39 -23.60 -14.05
CA SER A 398 -0.83 -22.90 -14.44
C SER A 398 -1.33 -23.47 -15.75
N VAL A 399 -2.60 -23.85 -15.78
CA VAL A 399 -3.26 -24.37 -16.97
C VAL A 399 -4.50 -23.53 -17.22
N THR A 400 -4.58 -22.90 -18.39
CA THR A 400 -5.68 -22.04 -18.80
C THR A 400 -6.17 -22.47 -20.18
N GLU A 401 -7.47 -22.71 -20.31
CA GLU A 401 -8.17 -22.82 -21.58
C GLU A 401 -9.09 -21.63 -21.71
N HIS A 402 -9.06 -20.95 -22.84
CA HIS A 402 -9.73 -19.67 -23.02
C HIS A 402 -10.22 -19.48 -24.45
N ARG A 403 -11.27 -18.69 -24.61
CA ARG A 403 -11.80 -18.24 -25.89
C ARG A 403 -12.06 -16.74 -25.82
N ASP A 404 -11.51 -16.00 -26.79
CA ASP A 404 -11.77 -14.56 -26.92
C ASP A 404 -13.13 -14.26 -27.57
N ASP A 405 -13.45 -12.96 -27.66
CA ASP A 405 -14.71 -12.47 -28.21
C ASP A 405 -14.86 -12.77 -29.72
N ASP A 406 -13.75 -12.95 -30.43
CA ASP A 406 -13.71 -13.37 -31.84
C ASP A 406 -13.87 -14.90 -32.01
N GLY A 407 -13.92 -15.64 -30.90
CA GLY A 407 -14.11 -17.08 -30.87
C GLY A 407 -12.82 -17.90 -31.02
N GLN A 408 -11.64 -17.28 -30.99
CA GLN A 408 -10.34 -17.94 -31.09
C GLN A 408 -9.97 -18.60 -29.77
N SER A 409 -9.55 -19.87 -29.81
CA SER A 409 -9.18 -20.64 -28.62
C SER A 409 -7.70 -20.42 -28.27
N ARG A 410 -7.41 -20.35 -26.98
CA ARG A 410 -6.06 -20.35 -26.43
C ARG A 410 -5.94 -21.40 -25.33
N THR A 411 -4.93 -22.26 -25.44
CA THR A 411 -4.56 -23.20 -24.37
C THR A 411 -3.18 -22.80 -23.87
N ILE A 412 -3.03 -22.48 -22.59
CA ILE A 412 -1.75 -22.14 -21.98
C ILE A 412 -1.51 -23.10 -20.82
N ALA A 413 -0.49 -23.95 -20.93
CA ALA A 413 -0.02 -24.78 -19.83
C ALA A 413 1.45 -24.42 -19.53
N GLN A 414 1.73 -23.95 -18.34
CA GLN A 414 3.07 -23.57 -17.89
C GLN A 414 3.43 -24.32 -16.61
N PHE A 415 4.70 -24.69 -16.50
CA PHE A 415 5.25 -25.48 -15.41
C PHE A 415 6.60 -24.91 -14.98
N ASP A 416 6.81 -24.74 -13.69
CA ASP A 416 8.05 -24.24 -13.11
C ASP A 416 8.53 -25.19 -12.00
N LEU A 417 9.82 -25.53 -12.02
CA LEU A 417 10.44 -26.44 -11.07
C LEU A 417 11.66 -25.78 -10.43
N GLY A 418 11.66 -25.68 -9.10
CA GLY A 418 12.82 -25.25 -8.34
C GLY A 418 13.86 -26.36 -8.23
N LEU A 419 14.93 -26.26 -9.02
CA LEU A 419 16.04 -27.24 -9.02
C LEU A 419 17.05 -26.97 -7.89
N ALA A 420 17.29 -25.70 -7.58
CA ALA A 420 18.13 -25.25 -6.47
C ALA A 420 17.67 -23.88 -5.99
N ARG A 421 18.21 -23.37 -4.86
CA ARG A 421 17.80 -22.08 -4.28
C ARG A 421 17.97 -20.90 -5.26
N ALA A 422 18.86 -21.08 -6.22
CA ALA A 422 19.26 -20.12 -7.23
C ALA A 422 19.02 -20.63 -8.65
N LEU A 423 18.25 -21.72 -8.86
CA LEU A 423 18.03 -22.29 -10.18
C LEU A 423 16.58 -22.79 -10.33
N THR A 424 15.87 -22.23 -11.29
CA THR A 424 14.51 -22.63 -11.68
C THR A 424 14.54 -23.06 -13.15
N ALA A 425 13.87 -24.17 -13.46
CA ALA A 425 13.60 -24.57 -14.82
C ALA A 425 12.12 -24.37 -15.12
N SER A 426 11.80 -23.88 -16.30
CA SER A 426 10.44 -23.66 -16.78
C SER A 426 10.18 -24.47 -18.06
N ALA A 427 8.94 -24.88 -18.25
CA ALA A 427 8.47 -25.54 -19.46
C ALA A 427 7.02 -25.14 -19.73
N GLY A 428 6.60 -25.17 -20.99
CA GLY A 428 5.22 -24.84 -21.33
C GLY A 428 4.77 -25.42 -22.66
N LEU A 429 3.45 -25.52 -22.79
CA LEU A 429 2.72 -25.88 -24.00
C LEU A 429 1.67 -24.81 -24.23
N ILE A 430 1.77 -24.10 -25.34
CA ILE A 430 0.93 -22.94 -25.63
C ILE A 430 0.31 -23.14 -27.00
N ARG A 431 -1.02 -23.09 -27.07
CA ARG A 431 -1.76 -23.04 -28.32
C ARG A 431 -2.36 -21.66 -28.44
N ALA A 432 -2.02 -20.94 -29.49
CA ALA A 432 -2.48 -19.58 -29.71
C ALA A 432 -2.82 -19.38 -31.20
N PRO A 433 -3.78 -18.51 -31.51
CA PRO A 433 -4.12 -18.18 -32.89
C PRO A 433 -3.03 -17.31 -33.53
N VAL A 434 -2.60 -17.67 -34.73
CA VAL A 434 -1.72 -16.87 -35.60
C VAL A 434 -2.38 -16.76 -36.97
N ASP A 435 -2.68 -15.54 -37.39
CA ASP A 435 -3.34 -15.24 -38.67
C ASP A 435 -4.66 -16.03 -38.91
N GLY A 436 -5.33 -16.44 -37.83
CA GLY A 436 -6.60 -17.16 -37.84
C GLY A 436 -6.49 -18.69 -37.72
N ASP A 437 -5.28 -19.26 -37.81
CA ASP A 437 -5.03 -20.68 -37.57
C ASP A 437 -4.45 -20.91 -36.15
N GLU A 438 -4.77 -22.03 -35.51
CA GLU A 438 -4.19 -22.39 -34.20
C GLU A 438 -2.80 -23.00 -34.38
N GLU A 439 -1.78 -22.36 -33.80
CA GLU A 439 -0.41 -22.88 -33.76
C GLU A 439 -0.07 -23.38 -32.36
N LEU A 440 0.70 -24.47 -32.26
CA LEU A 440 1.16 -25.02 -30.98
C LEU A 440 2.66 -24.78 -30.78
N TYR A 441 2.98 -24.25 -29.62
CA TYR A 441 4.31 -23.92 -29.15
C TYR A 441 4.70 -24.79 -27.95
N SER A 442 5.96 -25.20 -27.93
CA SER A 442 6.60 -25.78 -26.75
C SER A 442 7.69 -24.84 -26.27
N THR A 443 7.71 -24.54 -24.97
CA THR A 443 8.71 -23.67 -24.35
C THR A 443 9.55 -24.44 -23.34
N LEU A 444 10.85 -24.12 -23.30
CA LEU A 444 11.79 -24.61 -22.29
C LEU A 444 12.66 -23.44 -21.84
N GLY A 445 12.80 -23.24 -20.54
CA GLY A 445 13.59 -22.15 -19.99
C GLY A 445 14.39 -22.58 -18.75
N VAL A 446 15.48 -21.87 -18.52
CA VAL A 446 16.27 -21.97 -17.29
C VAL A 446 16.60 -20.58 -16.81
N ARG A 447 16.50 -20.39 -15.50
CA ARG A 447 16.81 -19.12 -14.86
C ARG A 447 17.61 -19.32 -13.59
N THR A 448 18.58 -18.45 -13.38
CA THR A 448 19.43 -18.50 -12.21
C THR A 448 19.64 -17.12 -11.60
N PHE A 449 19.82 -17.09 -10.28
CA PHE A 449 20.04 -15.87 -9.50
C PHE A 449 21.25 -16.04 -8.58
N TRP A 450 22.33 -15.32 -8.85
CA TRP A 450 23.58 -15.36 -8.08
C TRP A 450 23.97 -13.98 -7.59
N GLN A 451 23.77 -13.71 -6.29
CA GLN A 451 24.14 -12.45 -5.64
C GLN A 451 23.75 -11.25 -6.51
N SER A 452 24.74 -10.68 -7.22
CA SER A 452 24.77 -9.65 -8.26
C SER A 452 23.88 -9.70 -9.49
N LEU A 453 23.51 -10.90 -9.89
CA LEU A 453 23.29 -11.23 -11.30
C LEU A 453 22.18 -12.26 -11.42
N SER A 454 21.21 -11.99 -12.29
CA SER A 454 20.28 -12.99 -12.81
C SER A 454 20.60 -13.26 -14.27
N LEU A 455 20.58 -14.54 -14.64
CA LEU A 455 20.70 -15.00 -16.03
C LEU A 455 19.47 -15.84 -16.36
N GLY A 456 18.89 -15.57 -17.53
CA GLY A 456 17.81 -16.32 -18.13
C GLY A 456 18.23 -16.87 -19.49
N GLY A 457 17.64 -17.98 -19.89
CA GLY A 457 17.70 -18.46 -21.25
C GLY A 457 16.49 -19.31 -21.57
N GLY A 458 15.95 -19.13 -22.77
CA GLY A 458 14.71 -19.75 -23.23
C GLY A 458 14.82 -20.29 -24.65
N LEU A 459 14.06 -21.33 -24.94
CA LEU A 459 13.82 -21.87 -26.27
C LEU A 459 12.32 -22.04 -26.47
N VAL A 460 11.83 -21.58 -27.62
CA VAL A 460 10.47 -21.82 -28.09
C VAL A 460 10.56 -22.56 -29.42
N GLN A 461 9.76 -23.62 -29.55
CA GLN A 461 9.61 -24.38 -30.78
C GLN A 461 8.14 -24.37 -31.19
N ALA A 462 7.85 -23.86 -32.38
CA ALA A 462 6.55 -23.99 -33.04
C ALA A 462 6.45 -25.33 -33.76
N MET A 463 5.23 -25.86 -33.92
CA MET A 463 4.98 -27.15 -34.57
C MET A 463 5.15 -27.08 -36.09
N ASP A 464 4.94 -25.90 -36.68
CA ASP A 464 5.20 -25.60 -38.09
C ASP A 464 6.70 -25.66 -38.47
N GLY A 465 7.59 -25.71 -37.47
CA GLY A 465 9.05 -25.82 -37.63
C GLY A 465 9.83 -24.58 -37.17
N GLY A 466 9.15 -23.46 -36.89
CA GLY A 466 9.77 -22.24 -36.40
C GLY A 466 10.40 -22.39 -35.01
N SER A 467 11.48 -21.64 -34.75
CA SER A 467 12.14 -21.66 -33.44
C SER A 467 12.64 -20.28 -33.01
N LEU A 468 12.60 -20.05 -31.69
CA LEU A 468 13.09 -18.83 -31.05
C LEU A 468 14.00 -19.21 -29.89
N ALA A 469 15.14 -18.54 -29.78
CA ALA A 469 16.07 -18.68 -28.68
C ALA A 469 16.31 -17.32 -28.01
N GLU A 470 16.31 -17.31 -26.69
CA GLU A 470 16.42 -16.10 -25.88
C GLU A 470 17.52 -16.25 -24.82
N LEU A 471 18.20 -15.14 -24.53
CA LEU A 471 19.17 -15.03 -23.46
C LEU A 471 19.04 -13.66 -22.77
N ASP A 472 18.93 -13.69 -21.45
CA ASP A 472 18.64 -12.53 -20.61
C ASP A 472 19.68 -12.37 -19.52
N VAL A 473 20.03 -11.13 -19.23
CA VAL A 473 20.98 -10.74 -18.20
C VAL A 473 20.41 -9.57 -17.42
N GLN A 474 20.24 -9.73 -16.11
CA GLN A 474 19.80 -8.66 -15.22
C GLN A 474 20.81 -8.48 -14.09
N THR A 475 21.27 -7.25 -13.86
CA THR A 475 22.27 -6.96 -12.82
C THR A 475 22.16 -5.52 -12.34
N ARG A 476 22.99 -5.12 -11.38
CA ARG A 476 23.09 -3.74 -10.90
C ARG A 476 24.54 -3.29 -10.84
N ILE A 477 24.87 -2.25 -11.60
CA ILE A 477 26.21 -1.66 -11.70
C ILE A 477 26.13 -0.20 -11.26
N GLY A 478 26.87 0.18 -10.21
CA GLY A 478 26.95 1.57 -9.77
C GLY A 478 25.62 2.22 -9.36
N GLY A 479 24.66 1.43 -8.87
CA GLY A 479 23.31 1.91 -8.51
C GLY A 479 22.32 2.01 -9.68
N VAL A 480 22.74 1.58 -10.89
CA VAL A 480 21.89 1.45 -12.07
C VAL A 480 21.59 -0.03 -12.29
N ALA A 481 20.31 -0.40 -12.31
CA ALA A 481 19.86 -1.70 -12.78
C ALA A 481 20.00 -1.78 -14.30
N VAL A 482 20.56 -2.88 -14.78
CA VAL A 482 20.85 -3.15 -16.18
C VAL A 482 20.17 -4.46 -16.54
N ASP A 483 19.21 -4.39 -17.45
CA ASP A 483 18.52 -5.55 -18.01
C ASP A 483 18.83 -5.59 -19.51
N ALA A 484 19.37 -6.70 -20.01
CA ALA A 484 19.73 -6.86 -21.41
C ALA A 484 19.26 -8.23 -21.90
N SER A 485 18.62 -8.27 -23.07
CA SER A 485 18.19 -9.51 -23.70
C SER A 485 18.52 -9.56 -25.18
N ARG A 486 18.67 -10.78 -25.68
CA ARG A 486 18.83 -11.08 -27.09
C ARG A 486 17.94 -12.24 -27.47
N ILE A 487 17.12 -12.01 -28.49
CA ILE A 487 16.27 -13.01 -29.11
C ILE A 487 16.79 -13.31 -30.52
N LEU A 488 16.88 -14.59 -30.86
CA LEU A 488 17.20 -15.12 -32.17
C LEU A 488 16.00 -15.91 -32.69
N LEU A 489 15.49 -15.56 -33.86
CA LEU A 489 14.35 -16.20 -34.48
C LEU A 489 14.80 -16.93 -35.75
N THR A 490 14.21 -18.09 -36.02
CA THR A 490 14.41 -18.86 -37.25
C THR A 490 13.05 -19.37 -37.71
N ASP A 491 12.53 -18.79 -38.78
CA ASP A 491 11.22 -19.09 -39.36
C ASP A 491 10.08 -19.11 -38.31
N PHE A 492 10.16 -18.25 -37.29
CA PHE A 492 9.26 -18.26 -36.15
C PHE A 492 8.15 -17.23 -36.30
N THR A 493 6.90 -17.67 -36.15
CA THR A 493 5.71 -16.82 -36.17
C THR A 493 4.94 -16.95 -34.86
N SER A 494 4.34 -15.86 -34.39
CA SER A 494 3.47 -15.80 -33.21
C SER A 494 2.62 -14.53 -33.20
N GLU A 495 1.72 -14.36 -32.22
CA GLU A 495 0.96 -13.10 -32.07
C GLU A 495 1.87 -11.88 -31.82
N LEU A 496 3.07 -12.10 -31.27
CA LEU A 496 4.09 -11.08 -31.01
C LEU A 496 5.09 -10.93 -32.16
N PHE A 497 5.24 -11.96 -32.98
CA PHE A 497 6.08 -12.00 -34.18
C PHE A 497 5.23 -12.47 -35.38
N PRO A 498 4.31 -11.63 -35.89
CA PRO A 498 3.37 -12.05 -36.92
C PRO A 498 4.08 -12.43 -38.23
N ASP A 499 3.43 -13.25 -39.05
CA ASP A 499 3.95 -13.56 -40.38
C ASP A 499 3.96 -12.30 -41.24
N THR A 500 5.15 -11.94 -41.72
CA THR A 500 5.34 -10.77 -42.55
C THR A 500 6.31 -11.11 -43.67
N SER A 501 6.22 -10.41 -44.80
CA SER A 501 7.13 -10.60 -45.93
C SER A 501 8.61 -10.28 -45.64
N ASP A 502 8.92 -9.82 -44.44
CA ASP A 502 10.27 -9.43 -43.99
C ASP A 502 10.39 -9.69 -42.48
N PRO A 503 10.45 -10.95 -42.03
CA PRO A 503 10.36 -11.31 -40.61
C PRO A 503 11.59 -10.85 -39.82
N ILE A 504 11.44 -10.73 -38.50
CA ILE A 504 12.53 -10.36 -37.60
C ILE A 504 13.41 -11.59 -37.38
N LEU A 505 14.73 -11.44 -37.57
CA LEU A 505 15.72 -12.49 -37.28
C LEU A 505 16.33 -12.34 -35.88
N THR A 506 16.56 -11.09 -35.46
CA THR A 506 17.12 -10.82 -34.13
C THR A 506 16.47 -9.61 -33.50
N ARG A 507 16.27 -9.68 -32.18
CA ARG A 507 15.85 -8.55 -31.35
C ARG A 507 16.82 -8.40 -30.19
N ASP A 508 17.46 -7.25 -30.12
CA ASP A 508 18.30 -6.85 -28.99
C ASP A 508 17.54 -5.84 -28.14
N ALA A 509 17.46 -6.05 -26.83
CA ALA A 509 16.88 -5.10 -25.90
C ALA A 509 17.86 -4.76 -24.76
N LEU A 510 17.86 -3.49 -24.33
CA LEU A 510 18.62 -2.98 -23.21
C LEU A 510 17.75 -2.00 -22.43
N ARG A 511 17.61 -2.22 -21.13
CA ARG A 511 16.94 -1.34 -20.19
C ARG A 511 17.89 -0.96 -19.06
N LEU A 512 17.99 0.33 -18.80
CA LEU A 512 18.79 0.91 -17.72
C LEU A 512 17.86 1.69 -16.81
N THR A 513 17.77 1.30 -15.54
CA THR A 513 16.95 1.98 -14.54
C THR A 513 17.81 2.42 -13.37
N GLY A 514 17.80 3.71 -13.04
CA GLY A 514 18.62 4.24 -11.96
C GLY A 514 18.11 5.56 -11.43
N THR A 515 18.93 6.22 -10.62
CA THR A 515 18.65 7.57 -10.14
C THR A 515 19.83 8.50 -10.44
N LEU A 516 19.56 9.68 -10.98
CA LEU A 516 20.54 10.73 -11.21
C LEU A 516 20.46 11.78 -10.09
N PRO A 517 21.59 12.29 -9.56
CA PRO A 517 21.57 13.44 -8.66
C PRO A 517 21.25 14.72 -9.44
N LEU A 518 20.22 15.47 -9.03
CA LEU A 518 19.88 16.78 -9.62
C LEU A 518 20.47 17.95 -8.81
N LEU A 519 20.37 17.85 -7.47
CA LEU A 519 20.88 18.79 -6.46
C LEU A 519 21.40 17.97 -5.26
N ALA A 520 22.11 18.58 -4.31
CA ALA A 520 22.73 17.87 -3.18
C ALA A 520 21.79 16.97 -2.35
N ARG A 521 20.46 17.13 -2.46
CA ARG A 521 19.45 16.36 -1.72
C ARG A 521 18.34 15.73 -2.58
N SER A 522 18.31 15.92 -3.91
CA SER A 522 17.23 15.40 -4.77
C SER A 522 17.76 14.40 -5.81
N ARG A 523 17.05 13.28 -5.96
CA ARG A 523 17.34 12.19 -6.89
C ARG A 523 16.21 12.08 -7.92
N MET A 524 16.58 12.00 -9.18
CA MET A 524 15.65 11.82 -10.30
C MET A 524 15.69 10.39 -10.78
N PRO A 525 14.59 9.63 -10.68
CA PRO A 525 14.47 8.36 -11.39
C PRO A 525 14.65 8.56 -12.89
N VAL A 526 15.49 7.72 -13.48
CA VAL A 526 15.73 7.69 -14.93
C VAL A 526 15.63 6.26 -15.42
N THR A 527 14.87 6.08 -16.49
CA THR A 527 14.78 4.83 -17.25
C THR A 527 15.15 5.10 -18.69
N LEU A 528 16.07 4.32 -19.24
CA LEU A 528 16.42 4.31 -20.66
C LEU A 528 16.16 2.90 -21.19
N GLU A 529 15.34 2.77 -22.22
CA GLU A 529 15.07 1.52 -22.91
C GLU A 529 15.48 1.67 -24.38
N ALA A 530 16.20 0.69 -24.91
CA ALA A 530 16.60 0.63 -26.30
C ALA A 530 16.30 -0.76 -26.84
N ARG A 531 15.61 -0.83 -27.98
CA ARG A 531 15.27 -2.06 -28.68
C ARG A 531 15.70 -1.94 -30.14
N ARG A 532 16.38 -2.95 -30.66
CA ARG A 532 16.80 -3.02 -32.06
C ARG A 532 16.35 -4.34 -32.68
N ASP A 533 15.55 -4.25 -33.73
CA ASP A 533 15.08 -5.37 -34.53
C ASP A 533 15.84 -5.40 -35.87
N GLU A 534 16.38 -6.55 -36.24
CA GLU A 534 17.03 -6.81 -37.52
C GLU A 534 16.21 -7.85 -38.30
N ARG A 535 15.82 -7.52 -39.53
CA ARG A 535 14.94 -8.33 -40.37
C ARG A 535 15.71 -9.14 -41.41
N GLU A 536 15.03 -10.11 -42.02
CA GLU A 536 15.61 -11.00 -43.05
C GLU A 536 16.18 -10.23 -44.25
N SER A 537 15.52 -9.15 -44.68
CA SER A 537 16.01 -8.27 -45.74
C SER A 537 17.30 -7.49 -45.38
N GLY A 538 17.72 -7.53 -44.11
CA GLY A 538 18.81 -6.73 -43.55
C GLY A 538 18.38 -5.33 -43.09
N ARG A 539 17.08 -5.00 -43.21
CA ARG A 539 16.49 -3.76 -42.68
C ARG A 539 16.53 -3.74 -41.16
N THR A 540 16.66 -2.55 -40.57
CA THR A 540 16.76 -2.41 -39.11
C THR A 540 15.80 -1.37 -38.57
N SER A 541 15.13 -1.71 -37.47
CA SER A 541 14.29 -0.79 -36.72
C SER A 541 14.88 -0.61 -35.33
N THR A 542 15.07 0.63 -34.89
CA THR A 542 15.57 0.95 -33.55
C THR A 542 14.55 1.84 -32.84
N ASP A 543 14.13 1.43 -31.65
CA ASP A 543 13.25 2.16 -30.75
C ASP A 543 14.04 2.49 -29.48
N VAL A 544 14.10 3.76 -29.10
CA VAL A 544 14.74 4.20 -27.85
C VAL A 544 13.77 5.08 -27.09
N SER A 545 13.46 4.71 -25.85
CA SER A 545 12.65 5.47 -24.93
C SER A 545 13.52 5.96 -23.76
N ALA A 546 13.33 7.22 -23.36
CA ALA A 546 13.95 7.80 -22.19
C ALA A 546 12.87 8.44 -21.32
N ARG A 547 12.79 8.02 -20.06
CA ARG A 547 11.90 8.59 -19.06
C ARG A 547 12.72 9.21 -17.94
N VAL A 548 12.44 10.46 -17.63
CA VAL A 548 13.03 11.16 -16.48
C VAL A 548 11.91 11.73 -15.63
N SER A 549 11.97 11.43 -14.33
CA SER A 549 11.03 11.94 -13.35
C SER A 549 11.77 12.74 -12.28
N ALA A 550 11.15 13.82 -11.81
CA ALA A 550 11.66 14.64 -10.73
C ALA A 550 10.52 15.06 -9.82
N TYR A 551 10.79 15.16 -8.52
CA TYR A 551 9.87 15.75 -7.55
C TYR A 551 10.55 16.95 -6.91
N VAL A 552 10.09 18.15 -7.23
CA VAL A 552 10.70 19.40 -6.80
C VAL A 552 9.60 20.38 -6.41
N TYR A 553 9.70 21.03 -5.25
CA TYR A 553 8.71 22.00 -4.74
C TYR A 553 7.25 21.49 -4.80
N ARG A 554 7.01 20.27 -4.28
CA ARG A 554 5.70 19.59 -4.29
C ARG A 554 5.10 19.36 -5.69
N THR A 555 5.92 19.45 -6.73
CA THR A 555 5.55 19.26 -8.13
C THR A 555 6.25 18.02 -8.65
N ALA A 556 5.48 17.03 -9.09
CA ALA A 556 6.00 15.90 -9.83
C ALA A 556 6.07 16.28 -11.32
N LEU A 557 7.22 16.05 -11.92
CA LEU A 557 7.51 16.28 -13.32
C LEU A 557 7.95 14.94 -13.90
N THR A 558 7.28 14.46 -14.94
CA THR A 558 7.70 13.27 -15.68
C THR A 558 7.73 13.60 -17.15
N ASN A 559 8.88 13.42 -17.78
CA ASN A 559 9.00 13.54 -19.22
C ASN A 559 9.39 12.17 -19.80
N THR A 560 8.61 11.72 -20.80
CA THR A 560 8.93 10.54 -21.59
C THR A 560 9.20 10.99 -23.02
N LEU A 561 10.31 10.56 -23.60
CA LEU A 561 10.69 10.82 -24.98
C LEU A 561 10.95 9.49 -25.67
N ARG A 562 10.38 9.31 -26.85
CA ARG A 562 10.53 8.11 -27.66
C ARG A 562 11.04 8.50 -29.04
N TRP A 563 12.14 7.86 -29.44
CA TRP A 563 12.72 7.98 -30.75
C TRP A 563 12.61 6.63 -31.46
N ARG A 564 12.06 6.64 -32.68
CA ARG A 564 11.98 5.46 -33.54
C ARG A 564 12.66 5.78 -34.86
N ALA A 565 13.56 4.91 -35.29
CA ALA A 565 14.16 4.95 -36.61
C ALA A 565 13.94 3.63 -37.33
N SER A 566 13.40 3.70 -38.53
CA SER A 566 13.19 2.57 -39.44
C SER A 566 13.60 3.01 -40.84
N ASP A 567 14.77 2.52 -41.29
CA ASP A 567 15.51 2.86 -42.52
C ASP A 567 15.39 4.33 -43.02
N ASP A 568 14.27 4.68 -43.68
CA ASP A 568 14.04 6.00 -44.30
C ASP A 568 13.22 6.97 -43.43
N SER A 569 12.72 6.51 -42.28
CA SER A 569 11.84 7.29 -41.41
C SER A 569 12.42 7.37 -40.00
N GLU A 570 12.50 8.60 -39.50
CA GLU A 570 12.80 8.87 -38.11
C GLU A 570 11.64 9.68 -37.52
N HIS A 571 11.14 9.24 -36.38
CA HIS A 571 10.10 9.93 -35.65
C HIS A 571 10.53 10.07 -34.19
N THR A 572 10.34 11.26 -33.63
CA THR A 572 10.54 11.48 -32.19
C THR A 572 9.28 12.10 -31.64
N ASP A 573 8.72 11.47 -30.61
CA ASP A 573 7.57 11.97 -29.87
C ASP A 573 7.90 12.04 -28.39
N GLY A 574 7.18 12.88 -27.64
CA GLY A 574 7.35 12.97 -26.21
C GLY A 574 6.11 13.50 -25.50
N SER A 575 6.05 13.22 -24.21
CA SER A 575 4.98 13.64 -23.32
C SER A 575 5.59 14.18 -22.03
N LEU A 576 5.25 15.43 -21.69
CA LEU A 576 5.57 16.06 -20.42
C LEU A 576 4.33 16.09 -19.54
N GLN A 577 4.42 15.44 -18.39
CA GLN A 577 3.38 15.44 -17.38
C GLN A 577 3.86 16.22 -16.15
N VAL A 578 2.99 17.10 -15.66
CA VAL A 578 3.22 17.93 -14.49
C VAL A 578 2.04 17.72 -13.55
N SER A 579 2.31 17.30 -12.31
CA SER A 579 1.28 17.24 -11.28
C SER A 579 1.75 17.98 -10.02
N ARG A 580 0.86 18.76 -9.42
CA ARG A 580 1.15 19.53 -8.21
C ARG A 580 -0.06 19.52 -7.30
N ARG A 581 0.18 19.24 -6.02
CA ARG A 581 -0.82 19.44 -4.97
C ARG A 581 -0.60 20.82 -4.33
N VAL A 582 -1.61 21.69 -4.41
CA VAL A 582 -1.62 23.02 -3.79
C VAL A 582 -2.80 23.08 -2.82
N ARG A 583 -2.53 23.00 -1.52
CA ARG A 583 -3.56 22.88 -0.46
C ARG A 583 -4.51 21.71 -0.79
N ASP A 584 -5.82 21.98 -0.80
CA ASP A 584 -6.86 21.00 -1.15
C ASP A 584 -7.10 20.86 -2.67
N MET A 585 -6.27 21.48 -3.51
CA MET A 585 -6.36 21.43 -4.97
C MET A 585 -5.25 20.59 -5.61
N SER A 586 -5.60 19.67 -6.50
CA SER A 586 -4.70 18.88 -7.34
C SER A 586 -4.71 19.51 -8.73
N LEU A 587 -3.54 19.87 -9.23
CA LEU A 587 -3.34 20.40 -10.57
C LEU A 587 -2.59 19.36 -11.38
N ARG A 588 -3.08 19.04 -12.57
CA ARG A 588 -2.43 18.12 -13.52
C ARG A 588 -2.35 18.78 -14.88
N SER A 589 -1.23 18.66 -15.57
CA SER A 589 -1.05 19.12 -16.94
C SER A 589 -0.28 18.07 -17.73
N GLN A 590 -0.68 17.87 -18.98
CA GLN A 590 -0.01 17.01 -19.94
C GLN A 590 0.22 17.79 -21.24
N ILE A 591 1.44 17.72 -21.76
CA ILE A 591 1.85 18.31 -23.02
C ILE A 591 2.46 17.21 -23.87
N ASP A 592 1.80 16.88 -24.97
CA ASP A 592 2.33 15.93 -25.94
C ASP A 592 2.91 16.71 -27.13
N TYR A 593 4.10 16.30 -27.59
CA TYR A 593 4.84 17.01 -28.62
C TYR A 593 5.58 16.04 -29.54
N GLN A 594 5.89 16.51 -30.74
CA GLN A 594 6.68 15.79 -31.74
C GLN A 594 7.92 16.61 -32.10
N LEU A 595 9.06 15.94 -32.24
CA LEU A 595 10.34 16.55 -32.59
C LEU A 595 10.82 15.97 -33.94
N GLY A 596 10.78 16.77 -34.99
CA GLY A 596 11.27 16.40 -36.32
C GLY A 596 11.97 17.56 -37.04
N SER A 597 11.81 17.61 -38.37
CA SER A 597 12.19 18.78 -39.18
C SER A 597 11.33 20.01 -38.84
N GLU A 598 10.09 19.77 -38.45
CA GLU A 598 9.17 20.71 -37.81
C GLU A 598 8.88 20.13 -36.41
N SER A 599 8.92 20.97 -35.38
CA SER A 599 8.64 20.57 -34.00
C SER A 599 7.35 21.24 -33.58
N ASP A 600 6.36 20.42 -33.24
CA ASP A 600 5.00 20.87 -32.96
C ASP A 600 4.48 20.22 -31.67
N ILE A 601 3.56 20.92 -31.01
CA ILE A 601 2.80 20.39 -29.88
C ILE A 601 1.57 19.71 -30.46
N SER A 602 1.35 18.44 -30.14
CA SER A 602 0.19 17.69 -30.63
C SER A 602 -1.06 17.94 -29.78
N SER A 603 -0.89 18.02 -28.46
CA SER A 603 -1.98 18.25 -27.50
C SER A 603 -1.49 18.91 -26.22
N LEU A 604 -2.39 19.67 -25.59
CA LEU A 604 -2.22 20.28 -24.28
C LEU A 604 -3.46 19.99 -23.44
N ALA A 605 -3.27 19.41 -22.26
CA ALA A 605 -4.33 19.25 -21.27
C ALA A 605 -3.92 19.88 -19.93
N LEU A 606 -4.90 20.50 -19.27
CA LEU A 606 -4.80 21.05 -17.93
C LEU A 606 -6.06 20.68 -17.17
N SER A 607 -5.92 20.12 -15.98
CA SER A 607 -7.03 19.87 -15.08
C SER A 607 -6.71 20.32 -13.65
N ALA A 608 -7.77 20.75 -12.97
CA ALA A 608 -7.74 21.17 -11.59
C ALA A 608 -8.87 20.47 -10.85
N GLU A 609 -8.55 19.86 -9.73
CA GLU A 609 -9.49 19.18 -8.86
C GLU A 609 -9.38 19.77 -7.46
N LYS A 610 -10.50 20.13 -6.83
CA LYS A 610 -10.49 20.68 -5.47
C LYS A 610 -11.47 19.94 -4.57
N TYR A 611 -10.98 19.51 -3.42
CA TYR A 611 -11.81 19.04 -2.32
C TYR A 611 -12.42 20.23 -1.60
N LEU A 612 -13.72 20.16 -1.36
CA LEU A 612 -14.50 21.17 -0.68
C LEU A 612 -15.07 20.55 0.61
N ALA A 613 -15.37 21.39 1.60
CA ALA A 613 -15.93 20.93 2.87
C ALA A 613 -17.21 20.10 2.67
N ASN A 614 -17.56 19.21 3.61
CA ASN A 614 -18.78 18.39 3.58
C ASN A 614 -18.88 17.37 2.43
N GLY A 615 -17.75 16.81 1.99
CA GLY A 615 -17.73 15.73 1.01
C GLY A 615 -18.03 16.16 -0.42
N TYR A 616 -17.86 17.45 -0.74
CA TYR A 616 -17.98 17.98 -2.09
C TYR A 616 -16.62 17.98 -2.80
N ARG A 617 -16.62 17.75 -4.11
CA ARG A 617 -15.42 17.84 -4.96
C ARG A 617 -15.78 18.52 -6.27
N GLY A 618 -14.93 19.44 -6.70
CA GLY A 618 -15.05 20.11 -8.00
C GLY A 618 -13.90 19.74 -8.91
N THR A 619 -14.19 19.53 -10.19
CA THR A 619 -13.19 19.31 -11.24
C THR A 619 -13.37 20.34 -12.35
N LEU A 620 -12.27 20.83 -12.91
CA LEU A 620 -12.20 21.72 -14.06
C LEU A 620 -11.13 21.18 -15.00
N GLY A 621 -11.39 21.20 -16.31
CA GLY A 621 -10.47 20.72 -17.31
C GLY A 621 -10.51 21.56 -18.58
N ILE A 622 -9.36 21.67 -19.23
CA ILE A 622 -9.19 22.26 -20.55
C ILE A 622 -8.25 21.33 -21.33
N ALA A 623 -8.68 20.87 -22.49
CA ALA A 623 -7.87 20.08 -23.42
C ALA A 623 -7.91 20.70 -24.80
N HIS A 624 -6.77 20.78 -25.48
CA HIS A 624 -6.66 21.28 -26.84
C HIS A 624 -5.84 20.32 -27.69
N THR A 625 -6.36 19.97 -28.86
CA THR A 625 -5.66 19.14 -29.86
C THR A 625 -5.30 20.04 -31.06
N PHE A 626 -4.03 20.07 -31.46
CA PHE A 626 -3.56 20.99 -32.50
C PHE A 626 -3.71 20.43 -33.93
N ALA A 627 -3.62 19.11 -34.10
CA ALA A 627 -3.74 18.47 -35.43
C ALA A 627 -5.17 18.55 -36.00
N SER A 628 -6.16 18.46 -35.13
CA SER A 628 -7.56 18.78 -35.39
C SER A 628 -7.97 19.84 -34.37
N PRO A 629 -7.80 21.14 -34.69
CA PRO A 629 -8.00 22.24 -33.75
C PRO A 629 -9.36 22.16 -33.06
N GLU A 630 -9.33 21.67 -31.83
CA GLU A 630 -10.50 21.50 -30.99
C GLU A 630 -10.06 21.78 -29.55
N THR A 631 -10.81 22.65 -28.88
CA THR A 631 -10.63 22.99 -27.47
C THR A 631 -11.85 22.52 -26.69
N GLN A 632 -11.65 21.55 -25.80
CA GLN A 632 -12.65 21.05 -24.89
C GLN A 632 -12.48 21.66 -23.51
N TYR A 633 -13.54 22.24 -22.98
CA TYR A 633 -13.67 22.68 -21.60
C TYR A 633 -14.54 21.68 -20.84
N SER A 634 -14.14 21.29 -19.64
CA SER A 634 -14.93 20.42 -18.77
C SER A 634 -15.04 20.97 -17.36
N ALA A 635 -16.17 20.71 -16.73
CA ALA A 635 -16.44 21.03 -15.34
C ALA A 635 -17.24 19.91 -14.70
N GLY A 636 -16.90 19.52 -13.48
CA GLY A 636 -17.58 18.47 -12.75
C GLY A 636 -17.74 18.81 -11.27
N PHE A 637 -18.77 18.24 -10.67
CA PHE A 637 -19.08 18.38 -9.27
C PHE A 637 -19.61 17.07 -8.72
N THR A 638 -18.99 16.57 -7.66
CA THR A 638 -19.42 15.35 -6.99
C THR A 638 -19.65 15.58 -5.50
N LYS A 639 -20.55 14.79 -4.90
CA LYS A 639 -20.92 14.85 -3.49
C LYS A 639 -21.03 13.44 -2.93
N ASN A 640 -20.24 13.15 -1.90
CA ASN A 640 -20.38 11.95 -1.08
C ASN A 640 -21.39 12.21 0.07
N LEU A 641 -22.49 11.45 0.11
CA LEU A 641 -23.52 11.55 1.16
C LEU A 641 -23.41 10.42 2.21
N GLY A 642 -22.30 9.69 2.22
CA GLY A 642 -22.06 8.52 3.07
C GLY A 642 -22.75 7.27 2.54
N ARG A 643 -24.08 7.30 2.34
CA ARG A 643 -24.86 6.15 1.85
C ARG A 643 -24.91 5.99 0.32
N PHE A 644 -24.67 7.08 -0.40
CA PHE A 644 -24.64 7.13 -1.86
C PHE A 644 -23.86 8.37 -2.32
N GLY A 645 -23.41 8.36 -3.56
CA GLY A 645 -22.70 9.46 -4.21
C GLY A 645 -23.50 10.06 -5.35
N LEU A 646 -23.35 11.36 -5.57
CA LEU A 646 -23.92 12.05 -6.72
C LEU A 646 -22.82 12.79 -7.49
N GLY A 647 -22.89 12.77 -8.82
CA GLY A 647 -22.00 13.50 -9.71
C GLY A 647 -22.77 14.24 -10.80
N VAL A 648 -22.28 15.41 -11.20
CA VAL A 648 -22.73 16.15 -12.37
C VAL A 648 -21.50 16.62 -13.12
N ASN A 649 -21.46 16.39 -14.43
CA ASN A 649 -20.38 16.83 -15.31
C ASN A 649 -20.95 17.59 -16.51
N ALA A 650 -20.18 18.53 -17.02
CA ALA A 650 -20.49 19.29 -18.21
C ALA A 650 -19.22 19.43 -19.03
N SER A 651 -19.32 19.25 -20.35
CA SER A 651 -18.24 19.56 -21.28
C SER A 651 -18.75 20.35 -22.48
N TYR A 652 -17.87 21.18 -23.02
CA TYR A 652 -18.11 22.02 -24.19
C TYR A 652 -16.87 22.03 -25.08
N ALA A 653 -17.01 21.64 -26.33
CA ALA A 653 -15.99 21.81 -27.35
C ALA A 653 -16.26 23.08 -28.17
N ASP A 654 -15.20 23.79 -28.57
CA ASP A 654 -15.28 24.97 -29.43
C ASP A 654 -15.84 24.69 -30.84
N THR A 655 -15.88 23.42 -31.25
CA THR A 655 -16.63 22.90 -32.41
C THR A 655 -18.15 23.05 -32.27
N GLY A 656 -18.66 23.30 -31.05
CA GLY A 656 -20.08 23.46 -30.72
C GLY A 656 -20.71 22.25 -30.02
N ASP A 657 -19.92 21.20 -29.75
CA ASP A 657 -20.39 20.01 -29.05
C ASP A 657 -20.55 20.28 -27.55
N ILE A 658 -21.68 19.86 -26.98
CA ILE A 658 -22.00 20.03 -25.56
C ILE A 658 -22.36 18.66 -25.00
N ALA A 659 -21.81 18.29 -23.84
CA ALA A 659 -22.26 17.14 -23.07
C ALA A 659 -22.62 17.55 -21.63
N LEU A 660 -23.72 17.01 -21.11
CA LEU A 660 -24.16 17.18 -19.73
C LEU A 660 -24.43 15.80 -19.14
N GLY A 661 -23.66 15.40 -18.13
CA GLY A 661 -23.78 14.12 -17.44
C GLY A 661 -24.24 14.27 -15.99
N ALA A 662 -24.97 13.26 -15.51
CA ALA A 662 -25.30 13.05 -14.12
C ALA A 662 -24.99 11.60 -13.74
N GLN A 663 -24.48 11.38 -12.53
CA GLN A 663 -24.02 10.09 -12.03
C GLN A 663 -24.56 9.84 -10.61
N LEU A 664 -24.98 8.61 -10.35
CA LEU A 664 -25.40 8.13 -9.03
C LEU A 664 -24.59 6.87 -8.68
N PHE A 665 -23.91 6.89 -7.54
CA PHE A 665 -23.08 5.79 -7.04
C PHE A 665 -23.72 5.20 -5.78
N ILE A 666 -23.95 3.89 -5.77
CA ILE A 666 -24.51 3.16 -4.62
C ILE A 666 -23.77 1.85 -4.46
N ALA A 667 -23.15 1.64 -3.33
CA ALA A 667 -22.64 0.35 -2.90
C ALA A 667 -23.51 -0.18 -1.77
N MET A 668 -23.79 -1.48 -1.76
CA MET A 668 -24.57 -2.11 -0.71
C MET A 668 -24.11 -3.52 -0.39
N GLY A 669 -24.24 -3.89 0.88
CA GLY A 669 -23.92 -5.21 1.39
C GLY A 669 -24.78 -5.54 2.60
N ARG A 670 -24.81 -6.81 2.99
CA ARG A 670 -25.58 -7.26 4.16
C ARG A 670 -24.67 -7.82 5.24
N ASP A 671 -24.87 -7.37 6.46
CA ASP A 671 -24.27 -7.98 7.64
C ASP A 671 -25.21 -9.07 8.15
N ASP A 672 -24.84 -10.33 7.96
CA ASP A 672 -25.68 -11.48 8.37
C ASP A 672 -25.94 -11.51 9.88
N ARG A 673 -24.99 -11.02 10.70
CA ARG A 673 -25.12 -11.03 12.17
C ARG A 673 -26.28 -10.14 12.63
N ARG A 674 -26.47 -8.99 11.99
CA ARG A 674 -27.57 -8.04 12.27
C ARG A 674 -28.76 -8.17 11.34
N SER A 675 -28.60 -8.88 10.22
CA SER A 675 -29.55 -8.86 9.10
C SER A 675 -29.79 -7.47 8.49
N ASP A 676 -28.87 -6.54 8.72
CA ASP A 676 -28.97 -5.15 8.27
C ASP A 676 -28.31 -4.93 6.91
N TRP A 677 -28.96 -4.11 6.09
CA TRP A 677 -28.36 -3.57 4.86
C TRP A 677 -27.47 -2.38 5.19
N ARG A 678 -26.22 -2.46 4.74
CA ARG A 678 -25.24 -1.38 4.75
C ARG A 678 -25.23 -0.75 3.36
N PHE A 679 -25.20 0.57 3.32
CA PHE A 679 -25.09 1.35 2.10
C PHE A 679 -23.89 2.27 2.22
N ASP A 680 -23.11 2.36 1.15
CA ASP A 680 -21.98 3.27 1.05
C ASP A 680 -22.01 3.96 -0.32
N ALA A 681 -21.41 5.15 -0.39
CA ALA A 681 -21.11 5.81 -1.66
C ALA A 681 -19.89 5.19 -2.35
N LYS A 682 -19.01 4.55 -1.58
CA LYS A 682 -17.76 3.94 -2.05
C LYS A 682 -17.98 2.49 -2.49
N PRO A 683 -17.42 2.05 -3.63
CA PRO A 683 -17.48 0.65 -4.08
C PRO A 683 -16.89 -0.31 -3.04
N MET A 684 -17.59 -1.43 -2.77
CA MET A 684 -17.19 -2.45 -1.80
C MET A 684 -17.12 -3.87 -2.38
N ALA A 685 -17.64 -4.14 -3.57
CA ALA A 685 -17.76 -5.49 -4.10
C ALA A 685 -16.40 -6.20 -4.29
N ASN A 686 -15.33 -5.46 -4.60
CA ASN A 686 -13.97 -6.03 -4.68
C ASN A 686 -13.28 -6.25 -3.31
N THR A 687 -14.01 -6.11 -2.21
CA THR A 687 -13.46 -6.22 -0.86
C THR A 687 -14.21 -7.26 -0.02
N GLY A 688 -13.56 -7.73 1.05
CA GLY A 688 -14.22 -8.47 2.12
C GLY A 688 -14.58 -7.54 3.28
N ALA A 689 -15.35 -8.05 4.23
CA ALA A 689 -15.59 -7.37 5.49
C ALA A 689 -15.61 -8.35 6.67
N ALA A 690 -15.51 -7.84 7.88
CA ALA A 690 -15.70 -8.62 9.09
C ALA A 690 -16.74 -7.96 10.02
N SER A 691 -17.68 -8.77 10.52
CA SER A 691 -18.60 -8.41 11.59
C SER A 691 -18.05 -8.97 12.90
N VAL A 692 -17.37 -8.11 13.64
CA VAL A 692 -16.59 -8.48 14.83
C VAL A 692 -17.41 -8.19 16.07
N ARG A 693 -17.61 -9.20 16.91
CA ARG A 693 -18.27 -9.05 18.21
C ARG A 693 -17.24 -9.18 19.33
N VAL A 694 -17.27 -8.25 20.26
CA VAL A 694 -16.42 -8.22 21.46
C VAL A 694 -17.33 -8.21 22.69
N PHE A 695 -17.05 -9.10 23.64
CA PHE A 695 -17.85 -9.29 24.84
C PHE A 695 -16.97 -9.74 26.00
N LEU A 696 -17.45 -9.54 27.22
CA LEU A 696 -16.82 -10.02 28.44
C LEU A 696 -17.22 -11.49 28.66
N ASP A 697 -16.26 -12.39 28.47
CA ASP A 697 -16.37 -13.85 28.61
C ASP A 697 -16.12 -14.23 30.06
N GLU A 698 -17.19 -14.21 30.87
CA GLU A 698 -17.11 -14.42 32.32
C GLU A 698 -16.93 -15.91 32.66
N ASP A 699 -17.54 -16.80 31.88
CA ASP A 699 -17.47 -18.25 32.12
C ASP A 699 -16.32 -18.95 31.38
N ASN A 700 -15.56 -18.20 30.58
CA ASN A 700 -14.36 -18.62 29.85
C ASN A 700 -14.63 -19.66 28.75
N ASP A 701 -15.87 -19.77 28.25
CA ASP A 701 -16.24 -20.70 27.19
C ASP A 701 -15.93 -20.17 25.76
N GLY A 702 -15.68 -18.85 25.65
CA GLY A 702 -15.30 -18.18 24.41
C GLY A 702 -16.44 -17.90 23.43
N VAL A 703 -17.70 -18.11 23.84
CA VAL A 703 -18.91 -17.89 23.05
C VAL A 703 -19.85 -16.96 23.81
N MET A 704 -20.34 -15.91 23.16
CA MET A 704 -21.19 -14.93 23.86
C MET A 704 -22.49 -15.57 24.40
N GLY A 705 -22.56 -15.72 25.72
CA GLY A 705 -23.74 -16.16 26.45
C GLY A 705 -24.83 -15.10 26.53
N ALA A 706 -26.06 -15.49 26.85
CA ALA A 706 -27.19 -14.56 26.97
C ALA A 706 -27.06 -13.59 28.17
N ASN A 707 -26.21 -13.92 29.15
CA ASN A 707 -25.97 -13.13 30.35
C ASN A 707 -24.66 -12.34 30.30
N GLU A 708 -23.87 -12.49 29.23
CA GLU A 708 -22.57 -11.86 29.10
C GLU A 708 -22.66 -10.46 28.52
N GLU A 709 -21.79 -9.57 28.99
CA GLU A 709 -21.83 -8.16 28.63
C GLU A 709 -21.13 -7.88 27.29
N PRO A 710 -21.80 -7.27 26.31
CA PRO A 710 -21.13 -6.77 25.11
C PRO A 710 -20.22 -5.58 25.46
N LEU A 711 -19.04 -5.49 24.82
CA LEU A 711 -18.09 -4.42 25.11
C LEU A 711 -18.12 -3.31 24.05
N PRO A 712 -18.70 -2.12 24.34
CA PRO A 712 -18.68 -0.98 23.44
C PRO A 712 -17.33 -0.25 23.44
N GLY A 713 -16.99 0.40 22.32
CA GLY A 713 -15.79 1.22 22.18
C GLY A 713 -14.48 0.47 21.93
N ALA A 714 -14.50 -0.86 21.87
CA ALA A 714 -13.33 -1.68 21.52
C ALA A 714 -12.92 -1.43 20.06
N GLY A 715 -11.64 -1.20 19.84
CA GLY A 715 -11.00 -1.00 18.55
C GLY A 715 -10.19 -2.21 18.10
N PHE A 716 -9.73 -2.16 16.85
CA PHE A 716 -9.09 -3.30 16.19
C PHE A 716 -7.78 -2.91 15.53
N MET A 717 -6.86 -3.86 15.49
CA MET A 717 -5.68 -3.83 14.64
C MET A 717 -5.92 -4.73 13.43
N VAL A 718 -5.55 -4.26 12.24
CA VAL A 718 -5.58 -5.02 10.98
C VAL A 718 -4.16 -5.02 10.42
N ASN A 719 -3.54 -6.20 10.29
CA ASN A 719 -2.13 -6.37 9.92
C ASN A 719 -1.18 -5.47 10.76
N GLY A 720 -1.45 -5.37 12.06
CA GLY A 720 -0.69 -4.52 13.01
C GLY A 720 -1.00 -3.02 12.96
N GLY A 721 -1.82 -2.56 12.02
CA GLY A 721 -2.24 -1.14 11.94
C GLY A 721 -3.59 -0.89 12.62
N ARG A 722 -3.74 0.24 13.33
CA ARG A 722 -5.01 0.62 13.97
C ARG A 722 -6.11 0.90 12.93
N HIS A 723 -7.23 0.18 13.04
CA HIS A 723 -8.43 0.42 12.26
C HIS A 723 -9.36 1.44 12.92
N ARG A 724 -10.18 2.14 12.13
CA ARG A 724 -11.12 3.17 12.64
C ARG A 724 -12.39 2.60 13.25
N ALA A 725 -12.77 1.38 12.86
CA ALA A 725 -13.96 0.71 13.38
C ALA A 725 -13.88 0.58 14.91
N ARG A 726 -15.02 0.77 15.57
CA ARG A 726 -15.20 0.61 17.01
C ARG A 726 -16.49 -0.16 17.25
N THR A 727 -16.54 -0.95 18.31
CA THR A 727 -17.77 -1.63 18.71
C THR A 727 -18.79 -0.61 19.22
N ASP A 728 -20.05 -0.85 18.89
CA ASP A 728 -21.18 -0.07 19.40
C ASP A 728 -21.76 -0.67 20.69
N ALA A 729 -22.95 -0.22 21.09
CA ALA A 729 -23.61 -0.62 22.33
C ALA A 729 -23.90 -2.14 22.41
N GLU A 730 -24.00 -2.84 21.28
CA GLU A 730 -24.16 -4.30 21.27
C GLU A 730 -22.81 -5.04 21.16
N GLY A 731 -21.69 -4.33 21.32
CA GLY A 731 -20.34 -4.91 21.27
C GLY A 731 -19.94 -5.34 19.87
N ILE A 732 -20.62 -4.85 18.82
CA ILE A 732 -20.38 -5.26 17.44
C ILE A 732 -19.73 -4.11 16.67
N ALA A 733 -18.69 -4.43 15.91
CA ALA A 733 -18.05 -3.54 14.96
C ALA A 733 -18.08 -4.16 13.56
N TYR A 734 -18.12 -3.29 12.55
CA TYR A 734 -17.99 -3.71 11.17
C TYR A 734 -16.68 -3.16 10.62
N VAL A 735 -15.79 -4.07 10.27
CA VAL A 735 -14.51 -3.77 9.63
C VAL A 735 -14.71 -3.96 8.14
N ASP A 736 -14.81 -2.86 7.42
CA ASP A 736 -15.09 -2.78 5.99
C ASP A 736 -13.81 -2.78 5.14
N HIS A 737 -13.96 -2.97 3.84
CA HIS A 737 -12.90 -2.82 2.83
C HIS A 737 -11.62 -3.64 3.11
N LEU A 738 -11.77 -4.87 3.64
CA LEU A 738 -10.65 -5.77 3.89
C LEU A 738 -10.04 -6.27 2.56
N PRO A 739 -8.71 -6.27 2.41
CA PRO A 739 -8.04 -6.85 1.24
C PRO A 739 -8.30 -8.35 1.18
N VAL A 740 -8.52 -8.85 -0.04
CA VAL A 740 -8.99 -10.21 -0.32
C VAL A 740 -7.87 -11.10 -0.85
N LYS A 741 -8.10 -12.42 -0.86
CA LYS A 741 -7.21 -13.44 -1.48
C LYS A 741 -5.80 -13.51 -0.88
N GLN A 742 -5.59 -12.91 0.28
CA GLN A 742 -4.34 -12.95 1.05
C GLN A 742 -4.64 -13.16 2.54
N HIS A 743 -3.65 -13.63 3.28
CA HIS A 743 -3.75 -13.72 4.73
C HIS A 743 -3.84 -12.32 5.33
N LEU A 744 -4.77 -12.15 6.26
CA LEU A 744 -5.01 -10.92 6.97
C LEU A 744 -5.26 -11.25 8.44
N ASP A 745 -4.64 -10.47 9.29
CA ASP A 745 -4.71 -10.64 10.73
C ASP A 745 -5.55 -9.52 11.34
N ILE A 746 -6.55 -9.89 12.14
CA ILE A 746 -7.39 -8.97 12.90
C ILE A 746 -7.18 -9.27 14.39
N GLY A 747 -6.84 -8.26 15.17
CA GLY A 747 -6.72 -8.35 16.62
C GLY A 747 -7.42 -7.20 17.34
N ILE A 748 -7.59 -7.31 18.65
CA ILE A 748 -8.11 -6.20 19.49
C ILE A 748 -6.98 -5.20 19.75
N ASP A 749 -7.27 -3.91 19.59
CA ASP A 749 -6.40 -2.84 20.11
C ASP A 749 -6.64 -2.70 21.61
N THR A 750 -5.83 -3.38 22.43
CA THR A 750 -6.00 -3.43 23.89
C THR A 750 -5.97 -2.04 24.54
N ALA A 751 -5.33 -1.05 23.90
CA ALA A 751 -5.33 0.34 24.37
C ALA A 751 -6.71 1.04 24.28
N THR A 752 -7.68 0.43 23.61
CA THR A 752 -9.06 0.93 23.50
C THR A 752 -10.02 0.31 24.52
N LEU A 753 -9.57 -0.74 25.23
CA LEU A 753 -10.35 -1.33 26.32
C LEU A 753 -10.38 -0.37 27.51
N VAL A 754 -11.56 -0.21 28.10
CA VAL A 754 -11.78 0.80 29.16
C VAL A 754 -11.14 0.36 30.48
N ASP A 755 -11.19 -0.93 30.78
CA ASP A 755 -10.58 -1.49 31.97
C ASP A 755 -9.17 -2.04 31.65
N PRO A 756 -8.11 -1.58 32.32
CA PRO A 756 -6.76 -2.12 32.17
C PRO A 756 -6.64 -3.61 32.50
N GLN A 757 -7.56 -4.16 33.28
CA GLN A 757 -7.60 -5.58 33.64
C GLN A 757 -8.21 -6.44 32.54
N TRP A 758 -8.84 -5.85 31.53
CA TRP A 758 -9.39 -6.59 30.40
C TRP A 758 -8.28 -7.04 29.46
N ALA A 759 -8.20 -8.35 29.26
CA ALA A 759 -7.29 -8.98 28.33
C ALA A 759 -8.08 -9.83 27.32
N PRO A 760 -7.77 -9.74 26.01
CA PRO A 760 -8.40 -10.61 25.03
C PRO A 760 -7.95 -12.06 25.27
N ALA A 761 -8.88 -13.03 25.25
CA ALA A 761 -8.51 -14.44 25.39
C ALA A 761 -7.71 -14.96 24.18
N ILE A 762 -7.94 -14.35 23.02
CA ILE A 762 -7.20 -14.52 21.78
C ILE A 762 -6.74 -13.15 21.28
N GLU A 763 -5.43 -12.94 21.17
CA GLU A 763 -4.86 -11.65 20.76
C GLU A 763 -5.29 -11.24 19.35
N GLY A 764 -5.52 -12.22 18.47
CA GLY A 764 -5.90 -12.02 17.09
C GLY A 764 -6.35 -13.30 16.40
N LEU A 765 -6.91 -13.13 15.20
CA LEU A 765 -7.29 -14.19 14.29
C LEU A 765 -6.72 -13.90 12.91
N ARG A 766 -6.19 -14.95 12.28
CA ARG A 766 -5.77 -14.93 10.89
C ARG A 766 -6.88 -15.44 9.99
N LEU A 767 -7.25 -14.72 8.95
CA LEU A 767 -8.24 -15.15 7.99
C LEU A 767 -7.81 -14.82 6.55
N VAL A 768 -8.53 -15.37 5.59
CA VAL A 768 -8.42 -15.00 4.16
C VAL A 768 -9.74 -14.38 3.74
N PRO A 769 -9.88 -13.04 3.74
CA PRO A 769 -11.10 -12.38 3.30
C PRO A 769 -11.40 -12.70 1.83
N ARG A 770 -12.69 -12.83 1.52
CA ARG A 770 -13.19 -13.10 0.16
C ARG A 770 -14.06 -11.94 -0.32
N PRO A 771 -14.04 -11.60 -1.62
CA PRO A 771 -14.90 -10.55 -2.17
C PRO A 771 -16.37 -10.81 -1.85
N GLY A 772 -17.10 -9.76 -1.47
CA GLY A 772 -18.54 -9.84 -1.28
C GLY A 772 -19.00 -10.62 -0.05
N ASN A 773 -18.08 -10.97 0.84
CA ASN A 773 -18.36 -11.80 2.01
C ASN A 773 -18.05 -11.07 3.31
N VAL A 774 -18.94 -11.24 4.30
CA VAL A 774 -18.75 -10.77 5.67
C VAL A 774 -18.36 -11.96 6.56
N THR A 775 -17.17 -11.90 7.15
CA THR A 775 -16.70 -12.90 8.12
C THR A 775 -17.18 -12.54 9.51
N SER A 776 -17.84 -13.47 10.20
CA SER A 776 -18.25 -13.27 11.59
C SER A 776 -17.12 -13.66 12.51
N LEU A 777 -16.59 -12.69 13.27
CA LEU A 777 -15.53 -12.91 14.24
C LEU A 777 -16.05 -12.66 15.64
N GLU A 778 -15.51 -13.39 16.62
CA GLU A 778 -15.83 -13.27 18.03
C GLU A 778 -14.53 -13.16 18.80
N PHE A 779 -14.42 -12.10 19.61
CA PHE A 779 -13.29 -11.87 20.49
C PHE A 779 -13.78 -11.84 21.93
N PRO A 780 -13.64 -12.95 22.67
CA PRO A 780 -13.86 -12.95 24.11
C PRO A 780 -12.76 -12.12 24.80
N VAL A 781 -13.19 -11.25 25.69
CA VAL A 781 -12.35 -10.49 26.60
C VAL A 781 -12.58 -11.01 28.00
N ARG A 782 -11.52 -11.19 28.77
CA ARG A 782 -11.58 -11.77 30.11
C ARG A 782 -10.99 -10.78 31.11
N MET A 783 -11.44 -10.86 32.35
CA MET A 783 -10.77 -10.18 33.44
C MET A 783 -9.48 -10.92 33.78
N SER A 784 -8.39 -10.17 33.77
CA SER A 784 -7.10 -10.60 34.27
C SER A 784 -6.85 -10.02 35.66
N THR A 785 -6.13 -10.79 36.46
CA THR A 785 -5.74 -10.47 37.83
C THR A 785 -4.23 -10.26 37.87
N GLU A 786 -3.80 -9.35 38.73
CA GLU A 786 -2.39 -9.16 39.02
C GLU A 786 -2.06 -9.78 40.39
N ILE A 787 -0.96 -10.54 40.42
CA ILE A 787 -0.44 -11.14 41.65
C ILE A 787 0.83 -10.39 42.05
N ASP A 788 0.84 -9.84 43.26
CA ASP A 788 2.01 -9.15 43.81
C ASP A 788 2.52 -9.81 45.10
N GLY A 789 3.80 -9.60 45.37
CA GLY A 789 4.43 -10.07 46.58
C GLY A 789 5.88 -9.62 46.72
N THR A 790 6.52 -10.03 47.79
CA THR A 790 7.94 -9.76 48.05
C THR A 790 8.69 -11.05 48.33
N VAL A 791 9.85 -11.21 47.69
CA VAL A 791 10.81 -12.27 48.00
C VAL A 791 11.78 -11.77 49.08
N TYR A 792 11.83 -12.48 50.20
CA TYR A 792 12.72 -12.18 51.32
C TYR A 792 13.87 -13.18 51.39
N LEU A 793 15.09 -12.71 51.57
CA LEU A 793 16.23 -13.50 51.99
C LEU A 793 16.28 -13.51 53.51
N LEU A 794 16.21 -14.71 54.10
CA LEU A 794 16.38 -14.96 55.52
C LEU A 794 17.83 -15.40 55.78
N GLU A 795 18.62 -14.52 56.40
CA GLU A 795 20.01 -14.76 56.77
C GLU A 795 20.21 -14.31 58.22
N ASP A 796 20.76 -15.19 59.07
CA ASP A 796 20.98 -14.94 60.51
C ASP A 796 19.75 -14.40 61.30
N GLY A 797 18.54 -14.78 60.87
CA GLY A 797 17.28 -14.37 61.50
C GLY A 797 16.81 -12.95 61.15
N VAL A 798 17.43 -12.32 60.15
CA VAL A 798 17.00 -11.03 59.58
C VAL A 798 16.41 -11.26 58.19
N GLU A 799 15.18 -10.78 57.97
CA GLU A 799 14.54 -10.79 56.65
C GLU A 799 14.91 -9.52 55.88
N ARG A 800 15.43 -9.68 54.66
CA ARG A 800 15.71 -8.57 53.74
C ARG A 800 15.16 -8.90 52.36
N GLY A 801 14.47 -7.97 51.73
CA GLY A 801 14.05 -8.11 50.33
C GLY A 801 15.23 -8.41 49.41
N VAL A 802 15.05 -9.35 48.48
CA VAL A 802 16.10 -9.82 47.57
C VAL A 802 15.65 -9.78 46.10
N GLY A 803 16.39 -9.02 45.30
CA GLY A 803 16.16 -8.90 43.87
C GLY A 803 16.81 -9.99 43.03
N ASP A 804 16.50 -9.95 41.73
CA ASP A 804 16.96 -10.88 40.71
C ASP A 804 16.57 -12.34 40.97
N ILE A 805 15.52 -12.59 41.76
CA ILE A 805 14.96 -13.93 41.95
C ILE A 805 13.89 -14.18 40.90
N GLU A 806 14.06 -15.24 40.12
CA GLU A 806 13.13 -15.65 39.07
C GLU A 806 11.99 -16.49 39.67
N LEU A 807 10.76 -16.05 39.46
CA LEU A 807 9.54 -16.72 39.87
C LEU A 807 8.85 -17.35 38.66
N GLU A 808 8.30 -18.54 38.85
CA GLU A 808 7.54 -19.32 37.87
C GLU A 808 6.10 -19.52 38.37
N LEU A 809 5.12 -19.12 37.57
CA LEU A 809 3.71 -19.43 37.80
C LEU A 809 3.33 -20.68 37.00
N LEU A 810 2.83 -21.71 37.68
CA LEU A 810 2.47 -23.00 37.08
C LEU A 810 0.98 -23.27 37.15
N ASN A 811 0.45 -23.95 36.13
CA ASN A 811 -0.91 -24.50 36.18
C ASN A 811 -0.96 -25.87 36.86
N ASN A 812 -2.17 -26.43 36.98
CA ASN A 812 -2.40 -27.77 37.52
C ASN A 812 -1.70 -28.92 36.75
N ARG A 813 -1.29 -28.70 35.49
CA ARG A 813 -0.53 -29.66 34.67
C ARG A 813 0.99 -29.52 34.83
N GLN A 814 1.44 -28.62 35.72
CA GLN A 814 2.85 -28.25 35.90
C GLN A 814 3.51 -27.60 34.68
N GLU A 815 2.72 -27.00 33.80
CA GLU A 815 3.22 -26.16 32.71
C GLU A 815 3.48 -24.75 33.26
N ILE A 816 4.62 -24.16 32.90
CA ILE A 816 4.97 -22.78 33.28
C ILE A 816 4.18 -21.84 32.38
N LEU A 817 3.30 -21.04 32.97
CA LEU A 817 2.46 -20.09 32.25
C LEU A 817 3.05 -18.67 32.21
N ALA A 818 3.79 -18.29 33.25
CA ALA A 818 4.44 -16.99 33.32
C ALA A 818 5.76 -17.07 34.11
N ARG A 819 6.67 -16.14 33.80
CA ARG A 819 7.91 -15.91 34.53
C ARG A 819 8.02 -14.43 34.88
N THR A 820 8.46 -14.13 36.09
CA THR A 820 8.78 -12.76 36.51
C THR A 820 10.05 -12.75 37.33
N THR A 821 10.62 -11.58 37.59
CA THR A 821 11.83 -11.44 38.38
C THR A 821 11.62 -10.39 39.45
N SER A 822 12.06 -10.68 40.68
CA SER A 822 11.96 -9.72 41.78
C SER A 822 12.89 -8.52 41.55
N SER A 823 12.39 -7.34 41.89
CA SER A 823 13.12 -6.08 41.89
C SER A 823 14.12 -6.02 43.05
N TRP A 824 15.01 -5.03 43.07
CA TRP A 824 16.09 -4.89 44.06
C TRP A 824 15.67 -4.96 45.53
N ASP A 825 14.42 -4.58 45.83
CA ASP A 825 13.77 -4.59 47.14
C ASP A 825 12.98 -5.88 47.43
N GLY A 826 13.05 -6.87 46.53
CA GLY A 826 12.34 -8.13 46.60
C GLY A 826 10.94 -8.11 45.97
N PHE A 827 10.41 -6.95 45.59
CA PHE A 827 9.05 -6.84 45.08
C PHE A 827 8.91 -7.43 43.68
N TYR A 828 7.84 -8.17 43.43
CA TYR A 828 7.54 -8.74 42.11
C TYR A 828 6.07 -8.60 41.78
N ILE A 829 5.78 -8.60 40.48
CA ILE A 829 4.43 -8.59 39.91
C ILE A 829 4.33 -9.70 38.86
N VAL A 830 3.25 -10.46 38.90
CA VAL A 830 2.80 -11.34 37.82
C VAL A 830 1.50 -10.77 37.25
N PRO A 831 1.56 -10.02 36.14
CA PRO A 831 0.36 -9.45 35.52
C PRO A 831 -0.38 -10.50 34.68
N GLY A 832 -1.63 -10.22 34.33
CA GLY A 832 -2.34 -10.97 33.29
C GLY A 832 -2.82 -12.36 33.68
N VAL A 833 -2.98 -12.67 34.98
CA VAL A 833 -3.38 -14.00 35.45
C VAL A 833 -4.90 -14.17 35.37
N ILE A 834 -5.37 -15.12 34.57
CA ILE A 834 -6.80 -15.41 34.42
C ILE A 834 -7.33 -16.30 35.55
N ALA A 835 -8.65 -16.51 35.59
CA ALA A 835 -9.29 -17.37 36.58
C ALA A 835 -8.76 -18.81 36.53
N GLY A 836 -8.44 -19.40 37.68
CA GLY A 836 -7.91 -20.75 37.77
C GLY A 836 -7.13 -21.05 39.04
N GLU A 837 -6.63 -22.28 39.13
CA GLU A 837 -5.77 -22.74 40.22
C GLU A 837 -4.32 -22.81 39.75
N TYR A 838 -3.45 -22.15 40.51
CA TYR A 838 -2.05 -21.94 40.16
C TYR A 838 -1.13 -22.31 41.32
N ARG A 839 0.13 -22.54 40.96
CA ARG A 839 1.23 -22.72 41.90
C ARG A 839 2.35 -21.76 41.57
N LEU A 840 2.68 -20.87 42.48
CA LEU A 840 3.81 -19.95 42.36
C LEU A 840 5.02 -20.51 43.09
N ARG A 841 6.17 -20.57 42.41
CA ARG A 841 7.44 -21.02 43.00
C ARG A 841 8.60 -20.18 42.51
N ILE A 842 9.73 -20.29 43.19
CA ILE A 842 11.02 -19.77 42.70
C ILE A 842 11.63 -20.79 41.75
N SER A 843 12.30 -20.32 40.69
CA SER A 843 12.91 -21.20 39.68
C SER A 843 13.89 -22.20 40.32
N PRO A 844 13.66 -23.52 40.20
CA PRO A 844 14.54 -24.53 40.80
C PRO A 844 15.97 -24.49 40.25
N GLU A 845 16.12 -24.13 38.97
CA GLU A 845 17.43 -23.97 38.33
C GLU A 845 18.22 -22.83 38.99
N GLN A 846 17.53 -21.74 39.32
CA GLN A 846 18.14 -20.58 39.96
C GLN A 846 18.50 -20.86 41.42
N LEU A 847 17.62 -21.54 42.17
CA LEU A 847 17.89 -21.97 43.55
C LEU A 847 19.15 -22.83 43.64
N GLN A 848 19.32 -23.80 42.73
CA GLN A 848 20.53 -24.63 42.67
C GLN A 848 21.79 -23.82 42.33
N ARG A 849 21.69 -22.91 41.35
CA ARG A 849 22.82 -22.07 40.92
C ARG A 849 23.31 -21.14 42.02
N LEU A 850 22.38 -20.61 42.83
CA LEU A 850 22.67 -19.66 43.91
C LEU A 850 22.84 -20.33 45.28
N ASN A 851 22.73 -21.67 45.34
CA ASN A 851 22.78 -22.45 46.58
C ASN A 851 21.80 -21.94 47.66
N LEU A 852 20.55 -21.68 47.24
CA LEU A 852 19.46 -21.21 48.07
C LEU A 852 18.41 -22.31 48.25
N ILE A 853 17.68 -22.27 49.38
CA ILE A 853 16.52 -23.11 49.68
C ILE A 853 15.34 -22.18 49.90
N ASP A 854 14.19 -22.48 49.31
CA ASP A 854 12.96 -21.70 49.47
C ASP A 854 12.03 -22.27 50.54
N SER A 855 11.02 -21.48 50.92
CA SER A 855 9.94 -21.88 51.82
C SER A 855 8.92 -22.84 51.19
N GLY A 856 9.05 -23.12 49.89
CA GLY A 856 8.18 -24.00 49.12
C GLY A 856 7.26 -23.28 48.13
N THR A 857 6.45 -24.06 47.42
CA THR A 857 5.48 -23.58 46.42
C THR A 857 4.21 -23.06 47.10
N MET A 858 3.69 -21.92 46.63
CA MET A 858 2.42 -21.36 47.10
C MET A 858 1.27 -21.73 46.16
N GLU A 859 0.18 -22.26 46.70
CA GLU A 859 -1.06 -22.50 45.95
C GLU A 859 -1.91 -21.23 45.94
N LEU A 860 -2.38 -20.86 44.75
CA LEU A 860 -3.12 -19.62 44.49
C LEU A 860 -4.39 -19.96 43.71
N SER A 861 -5.54 -19.50 44.21
CA SER A 861 -6.83 -19.59 43.53
C SER A 861 -7.21 -18.20 43.04
N VAL A 862 -7.41 -18.06 41.73
CA VAL A 862 -7.78 -16.80 41.07
C VAL A 862 -9.25 -16.88 40.68
N SER A 863 -10.06 -16.00 41.24
CA SER A 863 -11.52 -15.97 41.05
C SER A 863 -11.98 -15.45 39.69
N GLY A 864 -11.14 -14.67 39.00
CA GLY A 864 -11.50 -14.08 37.70
C GLY A 864 -12.37 -12.82 37.77
N ASP A 865 -12.51 -12.23 38.95
CA ASP A 865 -13.27 -10.99 39.19
C ASP A 865 -12.40 -9.72 39.12
N GLY A 866 -11.15 -9.84 38.65
CA GLY A 866 -10.17 -8.75 38.59
C GLY A 866 -9.61 -8.33 39.94
N ALA A 867 -9.93 -9.02 41.05
CA ALA A 867 -9.41 -8.64 42.36
C ALA A 867 -7.90 -8.92 42.47
N PHE A 868 -7.10 -7.88 42.78
CA PHE A 868 -5.66 -8.03 43.02
C PHE A 868 -5.36 -9.07 44.12
N ILE A 869 -4.43 -9.98 43.85
CA ILE A 869 -3.92 -10.92 44.85
C ILE A 869 -2.59 -10.39 45.37
N SER A 870 -2.66 -9.63 46.46
CA SER A 870 -1.49 -8.96 47.03
C SER A 870 -0.87 -9.71 48.21
N GLY A 871 0.43 -9.48 48.43
CA GLY A 871 1.14 -9.98 49.61
C GLY A 871 1.50 -11.46 49.55
N VAL A 872 1.66 -12.03 48.35
CA VAL A 872 2.12 -13.40 48.13
C VAL A 872 3.63 -13.47 48.38
N ASN A 873 4.02 -13.50 49.65
CA ASN A 873 5.44 -13.44 50.01
C ASN A 873 6.10 -14.81 49.97
N LEU A 874 7.34 -14.85 49.48
CA LEU A 874 8.18 -16.05 49.43
C LEU A 874 9.49 -15.79 50.16
N THR A 875 10.02 -16.79 50.84
CA THR A 875 11.27 -16.66 51.59
C THR A 875 12.30 -17.63 51.04
N VAL A 876 13.52 -17.15 50.83
CA VAL A 876 14.71 -17.94 50.51
C VAL A 876 15.72 -17.84 51.63
N SER A 877 16.50 -18.89 51.83
CA SER A 877 17.60 -18.95 52.81
C SER A 877 18.81 -19.63 52.18
N PRO A 878 20.04 -19.30 52.58
CA PRO A 878 21.22 -20.02 52.13
C PRO A 878 21.12 -21.50 52.49
N ALA A 879 21.43 -22.39 51.54
CA ALA A 879 21.55 -23.80 51.87
C ALA A 879 22.68 -23.97 52.89
N SER A 880 22.37 -24.57 54.05
CA SER A 880 23.39 -24.88 55.05
C SER A 880 24.49 -25.74 54.40
N PRO A 881 25.78 -25.43 54.64
CA PRO A 881 26.90 -26.06 53.94
C PRO A 881 27.01 -27.58 54.16
#